data_AF-A0A2W4RXC0-F1
#
_entry.id   AF-A0A2W4RXC0-F1
#
_cell.length_a   1.000
_cell.length_b   1.000
_cell.length_c   1.000
_cell.angle_alpha   90.00
_cell.angle_beta   90.00
_cell.angle_gamma   90.00
#
_symmetry.space_group_name_H-M   'P 1'
#
loop_
_entity.id
_entity.type
_entity.pdbx_description
1 polymer ?
#
loop_
_entity_poly.entity_id
_entity_poly.type
_entity_poly.pdbx_seq_one_letter_code
_entity_poly.pdbx_strand_id
1 'polypeptide(L)'
;MSHELASTLETAGPPATQAPRQPASAARGAGPDVEWTWAADLLHPARLDLVVKYLYFQAVRRGREHVEPHVVRLYERHIARRTGGIEDAKRTVDDYRAAARRLLRSIETSGFDADCAVPIGANGLPCDGAHRIAACLATGRRTAVRRVNAPGHAWDFEWFRTREFEAADLDVVVRTYAQLSDSVVAFVFWSPVAHAWPAMLEEIAGRGGIVGWRDVRVEPDDLPSLVHDIYAWTLGPKTSPQIEQKALALARQPQHLRFVLVDPGRTALARGLASWAADVKADLRRLAGRGPDDFFDTVHATDSAAEARYLTTLLLDGRALGRLSSERRRTIRPELLDWLDAYRSALLANGVHPDQACVVGSAVLEVIGLREATDIDCIVVDGIRRARFHNGITAIGPHADVVTAGYHRRIDGAPIVPDDEIIADPRHHFLFRGLKFASPELVIDRKRQQDRPKDRADVKLWEARATDRAPAVVREATRCVVAWDASPIDPVRQAEWLALAGAVAQHDARLVVAGAPRVPACFPLPGIAGPLPTDELPSDVPPDADPLATLAQAGIDGAALLELDAVHRARPAHPGMAIGRLAMLARTCEWMREWLEALAPAAVLIPTPTPTAVEHLLESAARACGISVVREPSALDDLLATTPAPTARRRVSLDRVCRRASEWTVLIRRAAAADALEARARMAETLAAELPRHRAAVAVLRAALAGRDIWIWGAGAAGRTTLSWLASLGIEPRGVVDSDPLKHGRRFGPASIDPPDVLHAARTSGRPLVVVASIHADAITGELASHGWPDDDIVTAPLHT
;
A
#
# COMPACT_ATOMS: atom_id res chain seq x y z
N MET A 1 12.35 -6.67 -34.72
CA MET A 1 13.38 -6.12 -33.82
C MET A 1 13.03 -6.28 -32.34
N SER A 2 11.75 -6.22 -31.93
CA SER A 2 11.31 -6.35 -30.53
C SER A 2 11.43 -7.76 -29.92
N HIS A 3 11.52 -8.81 -30.74
CA HIS A 3 11.67 -10.20 -30.29
C HIS A 3 13.14 -10.62 -30.03
N GLU A 4 14.12 -9.97 -30.65
CA GLU A 4 15.55 -10.29 -30.46
C GLU A 4 16.16 -9.70 -29.18
N LEU A 5 15.63 -8.55 -28.73
CA LEU A 5 16.06 -7.91 -27.47
C LEU A 5 15.58 -8.64 -26.21
N ALA A 6 14.45 -9.36 -26.28
CA ALA A 6 13.95 -10.17 -25.16
C ALA A 6 14.80 -11.42 -24.92
N SER A 7 15.29 -12.05 -26.00
CA SER A 7 16.18 -13.22 -25.94
C SER A 7 17.55 -12.92 -25.32
N THR A 8 18.04 -11.68 -25.44
CA THR A 8 19.34 -11.28 -24.87
C THR A 8 19.27 -11.03 -23.36
N LEU A 9 18.08 -10.76 -22.80
CA LEU A 9 17.87 -10.61 -21.35
C LEU A 9 17.85 -11.96 -20.61
N GLU A 10 17.46 -13.06 -21.28
CA GLU A 10 17.36 -14.39 -20.64
C GLU A 10 18.73 -15.05 -20.36
N THR A 11 19.78 -14.68 -21.10
CA THR A 11 21.09 -15.33 -21.02
C THR A 11 22.06 -14.68 -20.03
N ALA A 12 21.70 -13.52 -19.47
CA ALA A 12 22.51 -12.75 -18.53
C ALA A 12 21.79 -12.51 -17.18
N GLY A 13 21.02 -13.50 -16.73
CA GLY A 13 20.46 -13.49 -15.37
C GLY A 13 21.56 -13.25 -14.32
N PRO A 14 21.25 -12.57 -13.20
CA PRO A 14 22.23 -12.34 -12.15
C PRO A 14 22.82 -13.70 -11.73
N PRO A 15 24.11 -13.78 -11.34
CA PRO A 15 24.53 -14.91 -10.57
C PRO A 15 23.60 -14.92 -9.36
N ALA A 16 22.79 -15.98 -9.24
CA ALA A 16 22.22 -16.33 -7.95
C ALA A 16 23.38 -16.20 -6.96
N THR A 17 23.13 -15.61 -5.80
CA THR A 17 24.08 -15.62 -4.68
C THR A 17 24.27 -17.05 -4.13
N GLN A 18 24.27 -18.05 -5.01
CA GLN A 18 24.94 -19.31 -4.81
C GLN A 18 26.42 -19.00 -4.67
N ALA A 19 26.99 -19.31 -3.50
CA ALA A 19 28.43 -19.48 -3.39
C ALA A 19 28.90 -20.33 -4.60
N PRO A 20 30.03 -19.98 -5.25
CA PRO A 20 30.50 -20.72 -6.41
C PRO A 20 30.50 -22.21 -6.09
N ARG A 21 29.86 -23.02 -6.94
CA ARG A 21 29.78 -24.48 -6.79
C ARG A 21 31.22 -25.01 -6.72
N GLN A 22 31.73 -25.23 -5.52
CA GLN A 22 33.09 -25.73 -5.34
C GLN A 22 33.16 -27.15 -5.93
N PRO A 23 34.23 -27.50 -6.66
CA PRO A 23 34.44 -28.84 -7.14
C PRO A 23 34.55 -29.81 -5.95
N ALA A 24 33.98 -31.00 -6.12
CA ALA A 24 33.83 -32.00 -5.06
C ALA A 24 35.19 -32.37 -4.42
N SER A 25 35.36 -32.12 -3.11
CA SER A 25 36.31 -32.90 -2.32
C SER A 25 35.68 -34.27 -2.02
N ALA A 26 36.42 -35.33 -2.29
CA ALA A 26 35.96 -36.72 -2.24
C ALA A 26 35.14 -37.07 -0.99
N ALA A 27 33.92 -37.55 -1.23
CA ALA A 27 33.04 -38.11 -0.21
C ALA A 27 33.72 -39.33 0.43
N ARG A 28 33.84 -39.35 1.77
CA ARG A 28 34.23 -40.55 2.52
C ARG A 28 32.97 -41.23 3.07
N GLY A 29 32.85 -42.54 2.83
CA GLY A 29 32.04 -43.47 3.63
C GLY A 29 30.52 -43.33 3.59
N ALA A 30 29.88 -43.43 2.42
CA ALA A 30 28.41 -43.55 2.35
C ALA A 30 28.00 -45.02 2.17
N GLY A 31 27.10 -45.53 3.03
CA GLY A 31 26.44 -46.83 2.82
C GLY A 31 25.58 -46.85 1.53
N PRO A 32 25.12 -48.03 1.06
CA PRO A 32 24.49 -48.19 -0.25
C PRO A 32 23.17 -47.41 -0.48
N ASP A 33 22.54 -46.90 0.59
CA ASP A 33 21.23 -46.23 0.54
C ASP A 33 21.29 -44.69 0.67
N VAL A 34 22.48 -44.09 0.55
CA VAL A 34 22.70 -42.64 0.74
C VAL A 34 22.93 -41.95 -0.61
N GLU A 35 22.09 -40.96 -0.91
CA GLU A 35 22.16 -40.14 -2.12
C GLU A 35 22.68 -38.73 -1.77
N TRP A 36 23.50 -38.14 -2.62
CA TRP A 36 23.98 -36.76 -2.43
C TRP A 36 23.20 -35.79 -3.31
N THR A 37 22.61 -34.75 -2.73
CA THR A 37 21.87 -33.72 -3.47
C THR A 37 22.32 -32.31 -3.06
N TRP A 38 22.04 -31.30 -3.88
CA TRP A 38 22.26 -29.92 -3.46
C TRP A 38 21.19 -29.52 -2.45
N ALA A 39 21.56 -28.78 -1.39
CA ALA A 39 20.60 -28.32 -0.40
C ALA A 39 19.46 -27.47 -1.01
N ALA A 40 19.75 -26.75 -2.10
CA ALA A 40 18.75 -25.96 -2.84
C ALA A 40 17.69 -26.84 -3.52
N ASP A 41 17.99 -28.10 -3.84
CA ASP A 41 17.02 -29.03 -4.44
C ASP A 41 16.07 -29.64 -3.40
N LEU A 42 16.32 -29.40 -2.11
CA LEU A 42 15.45 -29.78 -0.99
C LEU A 42 14.55 -28.62 -0.53
N LEU A 43 14.62 -27.46 -1.19
CA LEU A 43 13.68 -26.37 -0.95
C LEU A 43 12.28 -26.78 -1.44
N HIS A 44 11.29 -26.50 -0.60
CA HIS A 44 9.90 -26.83 -0.90
C HIS A 44 8.97 -25.82 -0.21
N PRO A 45 7.84 -25.43 -0.83
CA PRO A 45 6.88 -24.49 -0.22
C PRO A 45 6.30 -24.98 1.11
N ALA A 46 6.21 -26.31 1.27
CA ALA A 46 5.82 -26.93 2.54
C ALA A 46 6.92 -26.93 3.63
N ARG A 47 8.07 -26.31 3.38
CA ARG A 47 9.26 -26.36 4.26
C ARG A 47 9.89 -24.97 4.43
N LEU A 48 9.06 -23.95 4.67
CA LEU A 48 9.55 -22.58 4.88
C LEU A 48 10.40 -22.44 6.15
N ASP A 49 10.34 -23.41 7.06
CA ASP A 49 11.25 -23.54 8.18
C ASP A 49 12.74 -23.68 7.78
N LEU A 50 13.03 -24.14 6.56
CA LEU A 50 14.38 -24.15 5.98
C LEU A 50 14.88 -22.72 5.71
N VAL A 51 13.99 -21.86 5.21
CA VAL A 51 14.31 -20.46 4.89
C VAL A 51 14.60 -19.68 6.16
N VAL A 52 13.79 -19.85 7.21
CA VAL A 52 14.01 -19.23 8.52
C VAL A 52 15.39 -19.60 9.09
N LYS A 53 15.75 -20.89 9.02
CA LYS A 53 17.06 -21.36 9.50
C LYS A 53 18.21 -20.87 8.62
N TYR A 54 18.00 -20.80 7.31
CA TYR A 54 18.98 -20.25 6.37
C TYR A 54 19.29 -18.78 6.70
N LEU A 55 18.27 -17.96 6.94
CA LEU A 55 18.43 -16.56 7.36
C LEU A 55 19.28 -16.45 8.63
N TYR A 56 18.96 -17.26 9.65
CA TYR A 56 19.75 -17.31 10.88
C TYR A 56 21.21 -17.71 10.62
N PHE A 57 21.45 -18.75 9.82
CA PHE A 57 22.82 -19.13 9.48
C PHE A 57 23.56 -18.04 8.72
N GLN A 58 22.93 -17.34 7.78
CA GLN A 58 23.58 -16.21 7.08
C GLN A 58 23.91 -15.06 8.04
N ALA A 59 23.05 -14.75 9.00
CA ALA A 59 23.33 -13.75 10.03
C ALA A 59 24.53 -14.17 10.90
N VAL A 60 24.61 -15.45 11.30
CA VAL A 60 25.76 -15.99 12.05
C VAL A 60 27.04 -15.92 11.23
N ARG A 61 27.03 -16.39 9.97
CA ARG A 61 28.21 -16.41 9.08
C ARG A 61 28.79 -15.01 8.85
N ARG A 62 27.93 -14.00 8.77
CA ARG A 62 28.32 -12.61 8.55
C ARG A 62 28.67 -11.87 9.85
N GLY A 63 28.52 -12.50 11.02
CA GLY A 63 28.65 -11.84 12.32
C GLY A 63 27.59 -10.75 12.55
N ARG A 64 26.43 -10.86 11.91
CA ARG A 64 25.38 -9.83 11.87
C ARG A 64 24.21 -10.09 12.82
N GLU A 65 24.27 -11.11 13.67
CA GLU A 65 23.19 -11.45 14.61
C GLU A 65 22.75 -10.25 15.48
N HIS A 66 23.71 -9.43 15.93
CA HIS A 66 23.43 -8.25 16.76
C HIS A 66 22.75 -7.10 16.01
N VAL A 67 23.03 -6.97 14.70
CA VAL A 67 22.49 -5.90 13.84
C VAL A 67 21.25 -6.34 13.04
N GLU A 68 20.95 -7.64 13.03
CA GLU A 68 19.76 -8.24 12.42
C GLU A 68 18.91 -8.97 13.48
N PRO A 69 18.48 -8.30 14.58
CA PRO A 69 17.81 -8.97 15.69
C PRO A 69 16.45 -9.55 15.29
N HIS A 70 15.82 -9.04 14.22
CA HIS A 70 14.59 -9.60 13.67
C HIS A 70 14.79 -11.03 13.13
N VAL A 71 15.92 -11.33 12.48
CA VAL A 71 16.23 -12.68 11.98
C VAL A 71 16.40 -13.66 13.14
N VAL A 72 17.06 -13.22 14.21
CA VAL A 72 17.23 -14.02 15.43
C VAL A 72 15.87 -14.32 16.05
N ARG A 73 15.03 -13.30 16.27
CA ARG A 73 13.67 -13.48 16.79
C ARG A 73 12.81 -14.41 15.92
N LEU A 74 12.90 -14.29 14.60
CA LEU A 74 12.17 -15.14 13.66
C LEU A 74 12.54 -16.63 13.85
N TYR A 75 13.83 -16.91 13.98
CA TYR A 75 14.33 -18.25 14.26
C TYR A 75 13.86 -18.78 15.62
N GLU A 76 14.01 -17.98 16.68
CA GLU A 76 13.62 -18.34 18.04
C GLU A 76 12.12 -18.60 18.16
N ARG A 77 11.29 -17.73 17.55
CA ARG A 77 9.84 -17.88 17.48
C ARG A 77 9.46 -19.17 16.78
N HIS A 78 10.10 -19.51 15.66
CA HIS A 78 9.88 -20.80 14.99
C HIS A 78 10.22 -22.00 15.89
N ILE A 79 11.35 -21.99 16.59
CA ILE A 79 11.71 -23.06 17.51
C ILE A 79 10.67 -23.19 18.64
N ALA A 80 10.30 -22.06 19.26
CA ALA A 80 9.32 -22.01 20.34
C ALA A 80 7.94 -22.54 19.88
N ARG A 81 7.45 -22.12 18.71
CA ARG A 81 6.14 -22.58 18.19
C ARG A 81 6.14 -24.03 17.70
N ARG A 82 7.30 -24.57 17.31
CA ARG A 82 7.41 -25.97 16.88
C ARG A 82 7.54 -26.94 18.05
N THR A 83 8.34 -26.60 19.06
CA THR A 83 8.81 -27.56 20.09
C THR A 83 8.57 -27.08 21.52
N GLY A 84 8.03 -25.88 21.72
CA GLY A 84 8.03 -25.22 23.04
C GLY A 84 9.42 -24.81 23.52
N GLY A 85 10.46 -24.92 22.67
CA GLY A 85 11.85 -24.70 23.04
C GLY A 85 12.54 -25.92 23.67
N ILE A 86 11.93 -27.11 23.61
CA ILE A 86 12.41 -28.33 24.25
C ILE A 86 12.47 -29.48 23.23
N GLU A 87 13.66 -30.05 23.01
CA GLU A 87 13.86 -31.23 22.14
C GLU A 87 15.16 -31.95 22.56
N ASP A 88 15.04 -33.22 22.91
CA ASP A 88 16.13 -34.05 23.42
C ASP A 88 16.89 -33.39 24.60
N ALA A 89 18.16 -33.05 24.38
CA ALA A 89 19.04 -32.40 25.36
C ALA A 89 18.92 -30.87 25.37
N LYS A 90 18.20 -30.26 24.43
CA LYS A 90 18.00 -28.81 24.36
C LYS A 90 16.79 -28.45 25.21
N ARG A 91 17.01 -27.67 26.26
CA ARG A 91 15.98 -27.26 27.22
C ARG A 91 15.61 -25.79 27.09
N THR A 92 16.40 -25.02 26.34
CA THR A 92 16.22 -23.59 26.12
C THR A 92 16.45 -23.20 24.66
N VAL A 93 15.95 -22.03 24.27
CA VAL A 93 16.23 -21.42 22.97
C VAL A 93 17.74 -21.18 22.76
N ASP A 94 18.48 -20.87 23.82
CA ASP A 94 19.93 -20.69 23.75
C ASP A 94 20.67 -21.99 23.44
N ASP A 95 20.19 -23.14 23.93
CA ASP A 95 20.75 -24.45 23.56
C ASP A 95 20.61 -24.71 22.06
N TYR A 96 19.48 -24.31 21.47
CA TYR A 96 19.27 -24.37 20.03
C TYR A 96 20.24 -23.47 19.26
N ARG A 97 20.46 -22.24 19.73
CA ARG A 97 21.42 -21.31 19.09
C ARG A 97 22.84 -21.86 19.16
N ALA A 98 23.26 -22.34 20.32
CA ALA A 98 24.58 -22.92 20.53
C ALA A 98 24.79 -24.15 19.64
N ALA A 99 23.79 -25.06 19.56
CA ALA A 99 23.83 -26.22 18.69
C ALA A 99 23.88 -25.84 17.20
N ALA A 100 23.07 -24.86 16.78
CA ALA A 100 23.07 -24.37 15.41
C ALA A 100 24.44 -23.78 15.01
N ARG A 101 25.06 -22.94 15.87
CA ARG A 101 26.39 -22.40 15.61
C ARG A 101 27.47 -23.49 15.51
N ARG A 102 27.40 -24.52 16.37
CA ARG A 102 28.32 -25.68 16.30
C ARG A 102 28.14 -26.45 14.99
N LEU A 103 26.90 -26.69 14.56
CA LEU A 103 26.60 -27.37 13.30
C LEU A 103 27.12 -26.57 12.10
N LEU A 104 26.85 -25.27 12.05
CA LEU A 104 27.34 -24.41 10.97
C LEU A 104 28.87 -24.45 10.87
N ARG A 105 29.57 -24.29 12.00
CA ARG A 105 31.04 -24.40 12.04
C ARG A 105 31.52 -25.77 11.58
N SER A 106 30.90 -26.85 12.03
CA SER A 106 31.25 -28.22 11.60
C SER A 106 31.13 -28.38 10.08
N ILE A 107 30.02 -27.89 9.50
CA ILE A 107 29.82 -27.90 8.06
C ILE A 107 30.91 -27.04 7.40
N GLU A 108 31.16 -25.81 7.84
CA GLU A 108 32.22 -24.92 7.35
C GLU A 108 33.61 -25.54 7.36
N THR A 109 33.98 -26.27 8.41
CA THR A 109 35.32 -26.87 8.54
C THR A 109 35.45 -28.21 7.82
N SER A 110 34.44 -29.07 7.90
CA SER A 110 34.55 -30.50 7.58
C SER A 110 33.60 -30.97 6.48
N GLY A 111 32.71 -30.10 6.00
CA GLY A 111 31.64 -30.48 5.06
C GLY A 111 30.48 -31.20 5.74
N PHE A 112 29.60 -31.78 4.93
CA PHE A 112 28.46 -32.56 5.43
C PHE A 112 28.90 -33.99 5.76
N ASP A 113 28.47 -34.50 6.91
CA ASP A 113 28.73 -35.87 7.33
C ASP A 113 27.66 -36.84 6.76
N ALA A 114 28.10 -37.82 5.96
CA ALA A 114 27.23 -38.78 5.29
C ALA A 114 26.49 -39.70 6.28
N ASP A 115 27.10 -39.99 7.45
CA ASP A 115 26.48 -40.81 8.48
C ASP A 115 25.28 -40.10 9.13
N CYS A 116 25.24 -38.77 8.99
CA CYS A 116 24.13 -37.91 9.41
C CYS A 116 23.13 -37.63 8.27
N ALA A 117 22.99 -38.54 7.30
CA ALA A 117 22.11 -38.39 6.15
C ALA A 117 20.69 -37.96 6.54
N VAL A 118 20.15 -36.99 5.81
CA VAL A 118 18.82 -36.43 6.05
C VAL A 118 17.74 -37.42 5.59
N PRO A 119 16.82 -37.84 6.49
CA PRO A 119 15.73 -38.73 6.09
C PRO A 119 14.72 -37.97 5.24
N ILE A 120 14.46 -38.47 4.03
CA ILE A 120 13.44 -37.97 3.11
C ILE A 120 12.27 -38.93 3.12
N GLY A 121 11.09 -38.42 3.46
CA GLY A 121 9.89 -39.21 3.61
C GLY A 121 9.25 -39.63 2.29
N ALA A 122 8.21 -40.46 2.40
CA ALA A 122 7.46 -40.97 1.24
C ALA A 122 6.78 -39.87 0.40
N ASN A 123 6.50 -38.70 1.00
CA ASN A 123 5.96 -37.51 0.34
C ASN A 123 7.05 -36.59 -0.25
N GLY A 124 8.32 -37.01 -0.25
CA GLY A 124 9.45 -36.23 -0.75
C GLY A 124 9.92 -35.10 0.17
N LEU A 125 9.27 -34.89 1.31
CA LEU A 125 9.68 -33.88 2.29
C LEU A 125 10.68 -34.46 3.30
N PRO A 126 11.62 -33.66 3.83
CA PRO A 126 12.49 -34.14 4.90
C PRO A 126 11.70 -34.47 6.18
N CYS A 127 11.96 -35.62 6.79
CA CYS A 127 11.40 -35.99 8.09
C CYS A 127 12.15 -35.31 9.23
N ASP A 128 13.44 -35.03 9.06
CA ASP A 128 14.27 -34.29 10.01
C ASP A 128 15.40 -33.57 9.24
N GLY A 129 16.37 -32.97 9.92
CA GLY A 129 17.57 -32.41 9.30
C GLY A 129 17.37 -31.01 8.75
N ALA A 130 16.36 -30.27 9.20
CA ALA A 130 16.10 -28.90 8.73
C ALA A 130 17.32 -27.98 8.92
N HIS A 131 17.96 -28.02 10.10
CA HIS A 131 19.19 -27.26 10.35
C HIS A 131 20.36 -27.73 9.48
N ARG A 132 20.46 -29.05 9.24
CA ARG A 132 21.47 -29.67 8.38
C ARG A 132 21.36 -29.14 6.94
N ILE A 133 20.15 -29.20 6.38
CA ILE A 133 19.84 -28.66 5.04
C ILE A 133 20.13 -27.16 4.99
N ALA A 134 19.60 -26.38 5.94
CA ALA A 134 19.73 -24.92 5.91
C ALA A 134 21.18 -24.45 6.10
N ALA A 135 22.01 -25.16 6.87
CA ALA A 135 23.44 -24.85 7.01
C ALA A 135 24.22 -25.20 5.72
N CYS A 136 23.91 -26.32 5.07
CA CYS A 136 24.44 -26.62 3.74
C CYS A 136 24.00 -25.58 2.71
N LEU A 137 22.74 -25.12 2.75
CA LEU A 137 22.24 -24.07 1.88
C LEU A 137 23.00 -22.75 2.11
N ALA A 138 23.19 -22.35 3.37
CA ALA A 138 23.92 -21.15 3.73
C ALA A 138 25.40 -21.21 3.30
N THR A 139 26.02 -22.39 3.28
CA THR A 139 27.43 -22.60 2.90
C THR A 139 27.63 -23.01 1.44
N GLY A 140 26.55 -23.16 0.66
CA GLY A 140 26.62 -23.60 -0.74
C GLY A 140 27.13 -25.04 -0.90
N ARG A 141 26.75 -25.94 0.00
CA ARG A 141 27.20 -27.35 0.01
C ARG A 141 26.09 -28.34 -0.30
N ARG A 142 26.51 -29.55 -0.68
CA ARG A 142 25.63 -30.72 -0.85
C ARG A 142 25.30 -31.36 0.50
N THR A 143 24.18 -32.04 0.53
CA THR A 143 23.65 -32.77 1.69
C THR A 143 23.47 -34.23 1.29
N ALA A 144 23.83 -35.15 2.18
CA ALA A 144 23.51 -36.56 2.00
C ALA A 144 22.08 -36.83 2.48
N VAL A 145 21.30 -37.59 1.73
CA VAL A 145 19.90 -37.92 2.00
C VAL A 145 19.69 -39.43 1.97
N ARG A 146 18.69 -39.92 2.70
CA ARG A 146 18.27 -41.32 2.71
C ARG A 146 16.75 -41.39 2.69
N ARG A 147 16.17 -42.24 1.85
CA ARG A 147 14.71 -42.40 1.77
C ARG A 147 14.18 -43.24 2.94
N VAL A 148 13.04 -42.84 3.49
CA VAL A 148 12.35 -43.55 4.57
C VAL A 148 10.85 -43.64 4.28
N ASN A 149 10.19 -44.66 4.82
CA ASN A 149 8.75 -44.92 4.58
C ASN A 149 7.80 -44.10 5.48
N ALA A 150 8.33 -43.14 6.25
CA ALA A 150 7.52 -42.20 7.03
C ALA A 150 7.21 -40.94 6.19
N PRO A 151 6.09 -40.23 6.40
CA PRO A 151 5.89 -38.93 5.78
C PRO A 151 6.84 -37.89 6.38
N GLY A 152 7.37 -36.99 5.55
CA GLY A 152 8.07 -35.81 6.01
C GLY A 152 7.11 -34.75 6.54
N HIS A 153 7.63 -33.85 7.37
CA HIS A 153 6.82 -32.83 8.04
C HIS A 153 6.60 -31.60 7.15
N ALA A 154 5.47 -30.92 7.35
CA ALA A 154 5.11 -29.68 6.64
C ALA A 154 5.06 -28.49 7.62
N TRP A 155 5.77 -27.44 7.24
CA TRP A 155 5.77 -26.10 7.83
C TRP A 155 5.64 -25.09 6.68
N ASP A 156 4.44 -25.09 6.07
CA ASP A 156 4.08 -24.24 4.94
C ASP A 156 3.72 -22.81 5.39
N PHE A 157 3.38 -21.96 4.42
CA PHE A 157 2.97 -20.57 4.69
C PHE A 157 1.82 -20.47 5.69
N GLU A 158 0.84 -21.35 5.60
CA GLU A 158 -0.34 -21.36 6.45
C GLU A 158 0.00 -21.74 7.90
N TRP A 159 0.94 -22.67 8.09
CA TRP A 159 1.48 -23.01 9.40
C TRP A 159 2.05 -21.79 10.12
N PHE A 160 2.83 -20.96 9.41
CA PHE A 160 3.38 -19.72 9.98
C PHE A 160 2.28 -18.68 10.21
N ARG A 161 1.41 -18.46 9.24
CA ARG A 161 0.31 -17.48 9.33
C ARG A 161 -0.63 -17.75 10.50
N THR A 162 -0.92 -19.01 10.80
CA THR A 162 -1.83 -19.42 11.90
C THR A 162 -1.16 -19.45 13.27
N ARG A 163 0.15 -19.21 13.37
CA ARG A 163 0.95 -19.30 14.61
C ARG A 163 1.61 -17.97 15.01
N GLU A 164 0.92 -16.87 14.72
CA GLU A 164 1.28 -15.52 15.19
C GLU A 164 2.67 -15.05 14.69
N PHE A 165 3.05 -15.45 13.47
CA PHE A 165 4.14 -14.79 12.75
C PHE A 165 3.62 -13.49 12.15
N GLU A 166 4.40 -12.42 12.30
CA GLU A 166 4.01 -11.11 11.80
C GLU A 166 4.04 -11.08 10.27
N ALA A 167 3.20 -10.26 9.64
CA ALA A 167 3.18 -10.14 8.18
C ALA A 167 4.57 -9.75 7.61
N ALA A 168 5.30 -8.89 8.32
CA ALA A 168 6.66 -8.50 7.93
C ALA A 168 7.66 -9.66 8.00
N ASP A 169 7.50 -10.59 8.94
CA ASP A 169 8.33 -11.80 9.02
C ASP A 169 8.04 -12.72 7.84
N LEU A 170 6.77 -12.91 7.51
CA LEU A 170 6.33 -13.70 6.37
C LEU A 170 6.85 -13.11 5.05
N ASP A 171 6.82 -11.79 4.89
CA ASP A 171 7.41 -11.13 3.71
C ASP A 171 8.89 -11.48 3.54
N VAL A 172 9.66 -11.42 4.63
CA VAL A 172 11.09 -11.76 4.62
C VAL A 172 11.28 -13.23 4.20
N VAL A 173 10.48 -14.14 4.74
CA VAL A 173 10.53 -15.57 4.37
C VAL A 173 10.20 -15.78 2.89
N VAL A 174 9.10 -15.19 2.39
CA VAL A 174 8.65 -15.34 1.00
C VAL A 174 9.66 -14.73 0.02
N ARG A 175 10.16 -13.52 0.29
CA ARG A 175 11.23 -12.90 -0.52
C ARG A 175 12.49 -13.75 -0.55
N THR A 176 12.91 -14.27 0.61
CA THR A 176 14.12 -15.09 0.70
C THR A 176 13.95 -16.41 -0.05
N TYR A 177 12.76 -17.03 0.00
CA TYR A 177 12.47 -18.21 -0.80
C TYR A 177 12.62 -17.91 -2.31
N ALA A 178 12.06 -16.79 -2.79
CA ALA A 178 12.19 -16.39 -4.20
C ALA A 178 13.66 -16.14 -4.63
N GLN A 179 14.52 -15.71 -3.70
CA GLN A 179 15.95 -15.55 -3.95
C GLN A 179 16.70 -16.89 -4.03
N LEU A 180 16.20 -17.92 -3.35
CA LEU A 180 16.83 -19.23 -3.26
C LEU A 180 16.34 -20.22 -4.33
N SER A 181 15.15 -20.00 -4.88
CA SER A 181 14.53 -20.87 -5.88
C SER A 181 14.51 -20.22 -7.27
N ASP A 182 14.80 -21.04 -8.30
CA ASP A 182 14.72 -20.65 -9.71
C ASP A 182 13.44 -21.16 -10.38
N SER A 183 12.54 -21.81 -9.63
CA SER A 183 11.27 -22.37 -10.14
C SER A 183 10.04 -21.56 -9.73
N VAL A 184 10.22 -20.36 -9.16
CA VAL A 184 9.10 -19.55 -8.65
C VAL A 184 8.40 -18.73 -9.72
N VAL A 185 7.07 -18.60 -9.58
CA VAL A 185 6.20 -17.70 -10.36
C VAL A 185 5.46 -16.79 -9.39
N ALA A 186 5.39 -15.50 -9.71
CA ALA A 186 4.53 -14.56 -9.00
C ALA A 186 3.28 -14.25 -9.82
N PHE A 187 2.14 -14.16 -9.13
CA PHE A 187 0.87 -13.69 -9.66
C PHE A 187 0.43 -12.43 -8.91
N VAL A 188 -0.15 -11.49 -9.64
CA VAL A 188 -0.80 -10.29 -9.10
C VAL A 188 -2.26 -10.31 -9.54
N PHE A 189 -3.15 -10.52 -8.58
CA PHE A 189 -4.59 -10.42 -8.80
C PHE A 189 -5.05 -8.99 -8.58
N TRP A 190 -5.80 -8.46 -9.53
CA TRP A 190 -6.28 -7.08 -9.47
C TRP A 190 -7.64 -7.01 -8.77
N SER A 191 -7.97 -5.85 -8.22
CA SER A 191 -9.21 -5.61 -7.47
C SER A 191 -10.52 -5.85 -8.23
N PRO A 192 -10.64 -5.68 -9.57
CA PRO A 192 -11.91 -5.95 -10.28
C PRO A 192 -12.43 -7.38 -10.15
N VAL A 193 -11.56 -8.33 -9.78
CA VAL A 193 -11.89 -9.74 -9.63
C VAL A 193 -11.67 -10.23 -8.19
N ALA A 194 -11.69 -9.32 -7.21
CA ALA A 194 -11.47 -9.65 -5.79
C ALA A 194 -12.41 -10.73 -5.25
N HIS A 195 -13.64 -10.78 -5.77
CA HIS A 195 -14.63 -11.82 -5.43
C HIS A 195 -14.18 -13.24 -5.83
N ALA A 196 -13.32 -13.38 -6.85
CA ALA A 196 -12.83 -14.66 -7.35
C ALA A 196 -11.48 -15.09 -6.74
N TRP A 197 -10.82 -14.22 -5.96
CA TRP A 197 -9.49 -14.51 -5.40
C TRP A 197 -9.39 -15.81 -4.58
N PRO A 198 -10.38 -16.21 -3.76
CA PRO A 198 -10.31 -17.49 -3.06
C PRO A 198 -10.23 -18.69 -4.01
N ALA A 199 -11.12 -18.76 -5.01
CA ALA A 199 -11.13 -19.83 -6.01
C ALA A 199 -9.86 -19.81 -6.88
N MET A 200 -9.36 -18.62 -7.22
CA MET A 200 -8.09 -18.47 -7.95
C MET A 200 -6.90 -19.00 -7.12
N LEU A 201 -6.90 -18.81 -5.81
CA LEU A 201 -5.84 -19.32 -4.94
C LEU A 201 -5.89 -20.84 -4.82
N GLU A 202 -7.09 -21.42 -4.73
CA GLU A 202 -7.31 -22.88 -4.75
C GLU A 202 -6.82 -23.50 -6.07
N GLU A 203 -7.10 -22.86 -7.21
CA GLU A 203 -6.61 -23.31 -8.52
C GLU A 203 -5.08 -23.32 -8.60
N ILE A 204 -4.40 -22.28 -8.09
CA ILE A 204 -2.94 -22.24 -8.03
C ILE A 204 -2.41 -23.34 -7.11
N ALA A 205 -3.01 -23.52 -5.93
CA ALA A 205 -2.60 -24.54 -4.95
C ALA A 205 -2.70 -25.97 -5.53
N GLY A 206 -3.67 -26.22 -6.41
CA GLY A 206 -3.82 -27.49 -7.11
C GLY A 206 -2.72 -27.80 -8.13
N ARG A 207 -1.92 -26.81 -8.53
CA ARG A 207 -0.90 -26.93 -9.59
C ARG A 207 0.54 -26.73 -9.10
N GLY A 208 0.72 -26.13 -7.94
CA GLY A 208 2.03 -25.85 -7.36
C GLY A 208 1.92 -25.47 -5.89
N GLY A 209 3.03 -25.55 -5.17
CA GLY A 209 3.04 -25.19 -3.75
C GLY A 209 3.03 -23.67 -3.57
N ILE A 210 2.04 -23.15 -2.85
CA ILE A 210 2.01 -21.74 -2.49
C ILE A 210 3.14 -21.47 -1.50
N VAL A 211 4.09 -20.63 -1.90
CA VAL A 211 5.17 -20.16 -1.04
C VAL A 211 4.65 -19.08 -0.09
N GLY A 212 3.76 -18.21 -0.56
CA GLY A 212 3.05 -17.25 0.26
C GLY A 212 2.23 -16.26 -0.56
N TRP A 213 1.39 -15.49 0.11
CA TRP A 213 0.56 -14.48 -0.51
C TRP A 213 0.33 -13.29 0.43
N ARG A 214 0.01 -12.12 -0.15
CA ARG A 214 -0.24 -10.89 0.59
C ARG A 214 -1.26 -10.01 -0.12
N ASP A 215 -2.19 -9.47 0.67
CA ASP A 215 -3.03 -8.35 0.21
C ASP A 215 -2.25 -7.05 0.37
N VAL A 216 -2.03 -6.36 -0.74
CA VAL A 216 -1.34 -5.07 -0.78
C VAL A 216 -2.39 -4.00 -0.97
N ARG A 217 -2.44 -3.05 -0.03
CA ARG A 217 -3.25 -1.83 -0.13
C ARG A 217 -2.30 -0.67 -0.41
N VAL A 218 -2.68 0.18 -1.34
CA VAL A 218 -1.96 1.40 -1.67
C VAL A 218 -2.85 2.61 -1.38
N GLU A 219 -2.24 3.78 -1.20
CA GLU A 219 -2.98 5.01 -0.99
C GLU A 219 -3.84 5.34 -2.24
N PRO A 220 -4.91 6.16 -2.07
CA PRO A 220 -5.71 6.63 -3.19
C PRO A 220 -4.83 7.19 -4.32
N ASP A 221 -5.07 6.71 -5.54
CA ASP A 221 -4.38 7.08 -6.79
C ASP A 221 -2.90 6.63 -6.94
N ASP A 222 -2.36 5.80 -6.05
CA ASP A 222 -0.99 5.26 -6.20
C ASP A 222 -0.95 3.96 -7.03
N LEU A 223 -2.09 3.26 -7.17
CA LEU A 223 -2.16 2.00 -7.93
C LEU A 223 -1.72 2.17 -9.40
N PRO A 224 -2.06 3.24 -10.13
CA PRO A 224 -1.55 3.47 -11.48
C PRO A 224 -0.02 3.47 -11.54
N SER A 225 0.64 4.20 -10.63
CA SER A 225 2.11 4.18 -10.55
C SER A 225 2.64 2.78 -10.31
N LEU A 226 2.04 2.06 -9.36
CA LEU A 226 2.45 0.70 -9.02
C LEU A 226 2.24 -0.28 -10.20
N VAL A 227 1.17 -0.11 -10.98
CA VAL A 227 0.94 -0.88 -12.21
C VAL A 227 2.12 -0.68 -13.15
N HIS A 228 2.59 0.55 -13.35
CA HIS A 228 3.75 0.74 -14.20
C HIS A 228 5.00 0.07 -13.65
N ASP A 229 5.25 0.15 -12.34
CA ASP A 229 6.40 -0.52 -11.73
C ASP A 229 6.31 -2.04 -11.90
N ILE A 230 5.13 -2.65 -11.72
CA ILE A 230 4.92 -4.09 -11.93
C ILE A 230 5.33 -4.52 -13.34
N TYR A 231 5.02 -3.71 -14.36
CA TYR A 231 5.31 -4.04 -15.77
C TYR A 231 6.69 -3.55 -16.26
N ALA A 232 7.36 -2.68 -15.51
CA ALA A 232 8.58 -2.02 -15.97
C ALA A 232 9.80 -2.94 -16.00
N TRP A 233 9.79 -4.08 -15.31
CA TRP A 233 10.84 -5.09 -15.46
C TRP A 233 11.00 -5.52 -16.92
N THR A 234 9.89 -5.92 -17.53
CA THR A 234 9.85 -6.44 -18.89
C THR A 234 9.86 -5.31 -19.92
N LEU A 235 9.02 -4.29 -19.73
CA LEU A 235 8.84 -3.23 -20.73
C LEU A 235 9.87 -2.11 -20.62
N GLY A 236 10.50 -1.94 -19.46
CA GLY A 236 11.39 -0.82 -19.16
C GLY A 236 10.69 0.37 -18.53
N PRO A 237 11.42 1.49 -18.40
CA PRO A 237 10.92 2.65 -17.66
C PRO A 237 9.68 3.28 -18.28
N LYS A 238 9.56 3.18 -19.61
CA LYS A 238 8.38 3.56 -20.37
C LYS A 238 7.48 2.36 -20.58
N THR A 239 6.25 2.47 -20.09
CA THR A 239 5.22 1.46 -20.30
C THR A 239 4.48 1.69 -21.61
N SER A 240 3.88 0.63 -22.15
CA SER A 240 3.15 0.71 -23.41
C SER A 240 1.77 1.35 -23.24
N PRO A 241 1.14 1.86 -24.32
CA PRO A 241 -0.22 2.41 -24.24
C PRO A 241 -1.26 1.46 -23.66
N GLN A 242 -1.09 0.14 -23.83
CA GLN A 242 -1.97 -0.86 -23.22
C GLN A 242 -1.83 -0.89 -21.69
N ILE A 243 -0.62 -0.70 -21.17
CA ILE A 243 -0.39 -0.61 -19.73
C ILE A 243 -0.90 0.72 -19.17
N GLU A 244 -0.79 1.82 -19.93
CA GLU A 244 -1.43 3.08 -19.57
C GLU A 244 -2.95 2.93 -19.43
N GLN A 245 -3.60 2.30 -20.42
CA GLN A 245 -5.03 2.01 -20.37
C GLN A 245 -5.40 1.14 -19.16
N LYS A 246 -4.58 0.14 -18.86
CA LYS A 246 -4.76 -0.71 -17.67
C LYS A 246 -4.61 0.07 -16.37
N ALA A 247 -3.58 0.90 -16.24
CA ALA A 247 -3.34 1.73 -15.08
C ALA A 247 -4.52 2.67 -14.83
N LEU A 248 -5.03 3.31 -15.89
CA LEU A 248 -6.23 4.17 -15.84
C LEU A 248 -7.50 3.41 -15.46
N ALA A 249 -7.69 2.18 -15.98
CA ALA A 249 -8.82 1.34 -15.62
C ALA A 249 -8.79 0.96 -14.13
N LEU A 250 -7.61 0.56 -13.63
CA LEU A 250 -7.40 0.17 -12.23
C LEU A 250 -7.41 1.37 -11.27
N ALA A 251 -7.10 2.58 -11.73
CA ALA A 251 -7.21 3.82 -10.94
C ALA A 251 -8.62 4.01 -10.36
N ARG A 252 -9.65 3.52 -11.06
CA ARG A 252 -11.07 3.67 -10.69
C ARG A 252 -11.60 2.56 -9.78
N GLN A 253 -10.75 1.60 -9.45
CA GLN A 253 -11.08 0.40 -8.71
C GLN A 253 -10.60 0.52 -7.26
N PRO A 254 -11.05 -0.36 -6.34
CA PRO A 254 -10.44 -0.42 -5.01
C PRO A 254 -8.92 -0.51 -5.13
N GLN A 255 -8.21 0.36 -4.40
CA GLN A 255 -6.76 0.53 -4.47
C GLN A 255 -6.04 -0.59 -3.69
N HIS A 256 -6.36 -1.82 -4.05
CA HIS A 256 -5.75 -3.01 -3.49
C HIS A 256 -5.49 -4.06 -4.58
N LEU A 257 -4.57 -4.96 -4.29
CA LEU A 257 -4.26 -6.12 -5.11
C LEU A 257 -3.86 -7.28 -4.20
N ARG A 258 -3.86 -8.50 -4.74
CA ARG A 258 -3.28 -9.67 -4.07
C ARG A 258 -2.04 -10.13 -4.81
N PHE A 259 -0.93 -10.20 -4.10
CA PHE A 259 0.28 -10.86 -4.54
C PHE A 259 0.27 -12.33 -4.11
N VAL A 260 0.68 -13.24 -4.99
CA VAL A 260 0.85 -14.67 -4.70
C VAL A 260 2.17 -15.14 -5.29
N LEU A 261 2.98 -15.83 -4.50
CA LEU A 261 4.18 -16.53 -4.95
C LEU A 261 3.93 -18.04 -4.89
N VAL A 262 4.19 -18.73 -5.99
CA VAL A 262 4.06 -20.19 -6.11
C VAL A 262 5.36 -20.80 -6.60
N ASP A 263 5.68 -21.99 -6.11
CA ASP A 263 6.73 -22.84 -6.67
C ASP A 263 6.07 -24.10 -7.25
N PRO A 264 5.87 -24.18 -8.58
CA PRO A 264 5.44 -25.40 -9.27
C PRO A 264 6.41 -26.58 -9.09
N GLY A 265 7.65 -26.34 -8.65
CA GLY A 265 8.70 -27.34 -8.55
C GLY A 265 9.40 -27.58 -9.90
N ARG A 266 10.67 -28.00 -9.83
CA ARG A 266 11.52 -28.18 -11.02
C ARG A 266 10.98 -29.20 -12.03
N THR A 267 10.29 -30.23 -11.55
CA THR A 267 9.74 -31.32 -12.40
C THR A 267 8.49 -30.89 -13.18
N ALA A 268 7.66 -29.99 -12.64
CA ALA A 268 6.49 -29.47 -13.32
C ALA A 268 6.85 -28.52 -14.49
N LEU A 269 8.09 -28.02 -14.51
CA LEU A 269 8.57 -27.00 -15.45
C LEU A 269 9.20 -27.55 -16.72
N ALA A 270 8.91 -28.80 -17.11
CA ALA A 270 9.41 -29.41 -18.34
C ALA A 270 9.08 -28.59 -19.62
N ARG A 271 8.01 -27.77 -19.59
CA ARG A 271 7.58 -26.88 -20.68
C ARG A 271 8.06 -25.42 -20.53
N GLY A 272 8.81 -25.10 -19.48
CA GLY A 272 9.25 -23.75 -19.15
C GLY A 272 8.27 -22.97 -18.26
N LEU A 273 8.81 -22.05 -17.48
CA LEU A 273 8.09 -21.26 -16.48
C LEU A 273 7.01 -20.36 -17.09
N ALA A 274 7.33 -19.67 -18.19
CA ALA A 274 6.40 -18.78 -18.88
C ALA A 274 5.18 -19.54 -19.44
N SER A 275 5.40 -20.71 -20.06
CA SER A 275 4.29 -21.54 -20.57
C SER A 275 3.38 -22.00 -19.45
N TRP A 276 3.97 -22.47 -18.34
CA TRP A 276 3.19 -22.91 -17.18
C TRP A 276 2.38 -21.74 -16.59
N ALA A 277 3.00 -20.56 -16.43
CA ALA A 277 2.33 -19.38 -15.91
C ALA A 277 1.19 -18.91 -16.83
N ALA A 278 1.38 -18.98 -18.15
CA ALA A 278 0.35 -18.64 -19.14
C ALA A 278 -0.87 -19.57 -19.06
N ASP A 279 -0.65 -20.89 -18.92
CA ASP A 279 -1.72 -21.88 -18.78
C ASP A 279 -2.54 -21.61 -17.50
N VAL A 280 -1.87 -21.42 -16.36
CA VAL A 280 -2.54 -21.07 -15.09
C VAL A 280 -3.32 -19.77 -15.25
N LYS A 281 -2.71 -18.73 -15.80
CA LYS A 281 -3.33 -17.41 -16.00
C LYS A 281 -4.59 -17.50 -16.86
N ALA A 282 -4.59 -18.34 -17.91
CA ALA A 282 -5.76 -18.56 -18.75
C ALA A 282 -6.93 -19.17 -17.97
N ASP A 283 -6.62 -20.06 -17.03
CA ASP A 283 -7.62 -20.77 -16.22
C ASP A 283 -8.19 -19.85 -15.13
N LEU A 284 -7.33 -19.06 -14.48
CA LEU A 284 -7.74 -18.02 -13.54
C LEU A 284 -8.68 -16.98 -14.17
N ARG A 285 -8.45 -16.63 -15.44
CA ARG A 285 -9.34 -15.73 -16.19
C ARG A 285 -10.72 -16.31 -16.43
N ARG A 286 -10.81 -17.62 -16.72
CA ARG A 286 -12.10 -18.30 -16.86
C ARG A 286 -12.86 -18.36 -15.54
N LEU A 287 -12.15 -18.65 -14.43
CA LEU A 287 -12.74 -18.67 -13.09
C LEU A 287 -13.30 -17.29 -12.67
N ALA A 288 -12.65 -16.21 -13.09
CA ALA A 288 -13.11 -14.84 -12.81
C ALA A 288 -14.35 -14.41 -13.62
N GLY A 289 -14.87 -15.26 -14.53
CA GLY A 289 -16.07 -14.96 -15.31
C GLY A 289 -15.90 -13.82 -16.31
N ARG A 290 -14.66 -13.52 -16.72
CA ARG A 290 -14.32 -12.44 -17.65
C ARG A 290 -14.11 -12.99 -19.07
N GLY A 291 -14.66 -12.29 -20.08
CA GLY A 291 -14.58 -12.69 -21.48
C GLY A 291 -13.23 -12.38 -22.14
N PRO A 292 -13.02 -12.78 -23.41
CA PRO A 292 -11.75 -12.59 -24.10
C PRO A 292 -11.34 -11.13 -24.38
N ASP A 293 -12.22 -10.17 -24.15
CA ASP A 293 -11.91 -8.75 -24.33
C ASP A 293 -11.65 -8.03 -22.98
N ASP A 294 -11.90 -8.71 -21.85
CA ASP A 294 -11.73 -8.22 -20.47
C ASP A 294 -10.38 -8.65 -19.85
N PHE A 295 -9.42 -9.15 -20.65
CA PHE A 295 -8.25 -9.88 -20.17
C PHE A 295 -7.22 -9.10 -19.35
N PHE A 296 -7.28 -7.77 -19.39
CA PHE A 296 -6.19 -6.91 -18.92
C PHE A 296 -6.28 -6.55 -17.44
N ASP A 297 -7.46 -6.64 -16.81
CA ASP A 297 -7.69 -6.24 -15.42
C ASP A 297 -7.93 -7.42 -14.45
N THR A 298 -7.69 -8.66 -14.87
CA THR A 298 -7.90 -9.86 -14.04
C THR A 298 -6.66 -10.26 -13.23
N VAL A 299 -5.57 -10.62 -13.93
CA VAL A 299 -4.35 -11.14 -13.31
C VAL A 299 -3.10 -10.81 -14.15
N HIS A 300 -2.00 -10.47 -13.49
CA HIS A 300 -0.65 -10.49 -14.06
C HIS A 300 0.11 -11.70 -13.50
N ALA A 301 1.01 -12.27 -14.30
CA ALA A 301 1.86 -13.39 -13.93
C ALA A 301 3.25 -13.13 -14.50
N THR A 302 4.29 -13.53 -13.77
CA THR A 302 5.68 -13.37 -14.20
C THR A 302 6.11 -14.46 -15.16
N ASP A 303 6.93 -14.11 -16.13
CA ASP A 303 7.44 -15.03 -17.15
C ASP A 303 8.78 -15.67 -16.76
N SER A 304 9.45 -15.13 -15.72
CA SER A 304 10.74 -15.63 -15.22
C SER A 304 10.85 -15.56 -13.69
N ALA A 305 11.72 -16.39 -13.11
CA ALA A 305 12.04 -16.31 -11.68
C ALA A 305 12.72 -14.99 -11.31
N ALA A 306 13.43 -14.35 -12.25
CA ALA A 306 14.02 -13.03 -12.03
C ALA A 306 12.95 -11.94 -11.87
N GLU A 307 11.92 -11.96 -12.72
CA GLU A 307 10.76 -11.07 -12.57
C GLU A 307 9.98 -11.36 -11.29
N ALA A 308 9.84 -12.63 -10.88
CA ALA A 308 9.25 -12.98 -9.58
C ALA A 308 10.05 -12.40 -8.40
N ARG A 309 11.39 -12.42 -8.46
CA ARG A 309 12.27 -11.76 -7.46
C ARG A 309 12.10 -10.24 -7.46
N TYR A 310 11.93 -9.64 -8.64
CA TYR A 310 11.62 -8.22 -8.77
C TYR A 310 10.29 -7.89 -8.07
N LEU A 311 9.20 -8.61 -8.38
CA LEU A 311 7.89 -8.36 -7.78
C LEU A 311 7.84 -8.63 -6.28
N THR A 312 8.52 -9.67 -5.80
CA THR A 312 8.61 -9.92 -4.35
C THR A 312 9.33 -8.78 -3.62
N THR A 313 10.37 -8.20 -4.22
CA THR A 313 11.03 -7.01 -3.68
C THR A 313 10.10 -5.80 -3.71
N LEU A 314 9.43 -5.56 -4.84
CA LEU A 314 8.52 -4.43 -5.04
C LEU A 314 7.31 -4.45 -4.08
N LEU A 315 6.69 -5.62 -3.89
CA LEU A 315 5.38 -5.75 -3.23
C LEU A 315 5.43 -6.28 -1.80
N LEU A 316 6.54 -6.89 -1.37
CA LEU A 316 6.68 -7.40 0.00
C LEU A 316 7.68 -6.58 0.82
N ASP A 317 8.50 -5.73 0.22
CA ASP A 317 9.32 -4.78 0.99
C ASP A 317 8.49 -3.55 1.34
N GLY A 318 8.04 -3.48 2.60
CA GLY A 318 7.30 -2.33 3.13
C GLY A 318 8.04 -0.99 2.99
N ARG A 319 9.38 -0.98 2.87
CA ARG A 319 10.15 0.23 2.58
C ARG A 319 10.06 0.61 1.11
N ALA A 320 10.14 -0.37 0.21
CA ALA A 320 9.94 -0.13 -1.22
C ALA A 320 8.52 0.40 -1.46
N LEU A 321 7.50 -0.23 -0.86
CA LEU A 321 6.09 0.23 -0.88
C LEU A 321 5.88 1.58 -0.20
N GLY A 322 6.49 1.83 0.95
CA GLY A 322 6.39 3.12 1.64
C GLY A 322 7.14 4.26 0.94
N ARG A 323 8.13 3.94 0.09
CA ARG A 323 8.79 4.89 -0.82
C ARG A 323 8.06 4.99 -2.17
N LEU A 324 7.13 4.06 -2.47
CA LEU A 324 6.16 4.15 -3.55
C LEU A 324 5.05 5.15 -3.23
N SER A 325 4.65 5.30 -1.96
CA SER A 325 3.61 6.25 -1.56
C SER A 325 4.16 7.67 -1.33
N SER A 326 3.77 8.58 -2.23
CA SER A 326 3.59 10.00 -1.95
C SER A 326 3.08 10.69 -3.22
N GLU A 327 2.27 11.72 -3.02
CA GLU A 327 1.56 12.60 -3.97
C GLU A 327 2.36 13.09 -5.21
N ARG A 328 3.63 12.72 -5.38
CA ARG A 328 4.58 13.28 -6.37
C ARG A 328 5.14 12.29 -7.40
N ARG A 329 4.88 10.98 -7.29
CA ARG A 329 5.02 10.08 -8.46
C ARG A 329 4.03 10.43 -9.58
N ARG A 330 2.99 11.20 -9.25
CA ARG A 330 1.96 11.72 -10.15
C ARG A 330 2.52 12.68 -11.21
N THR A 331 3.75 13.16 -11.04
CA THR A 331 4.39 14.18 -11.89
C THR A 331 5.86 13.84 -12.17
N ILE A 332 6.17 12.60 -12.52
CA ILE A 332 7.49 12.32 -13.12
C ILE A 332 7.47 12.87 -14.55
N ARG A 333 8.40 13.78 -14.83
CA ARG A 333 8.52 14.43 -16.13
C ARG A 333 8.84 13.39 -17.21
N PRO A 334 8.21 13.46 -18.40
CA PRO A 334 8.47 12.53 -19.50
C PRO A 334 9.96 12.43 -19.85
N GLU A 335 10.69 13.53 -19.74
CA GLU A 335 12.12 13.58 -20.06
C GLU A 335 12.96 12.72 -19.11
N LEU A 336 12.63 12.61 -17.82
CA LEU A 336 13.35 11.69 -16.93
C LEU A 336 13.08 10.24 -17.35
N LEU A 337 11.86 9.91 -17.77
CA LEU A 337 11.54 8.57 -18.29
C LEU A 337 12.31 8.29 -19.59
N ASP A 338 12.46 9.28 -20.46
CA ASP A 338 13.32 9.20 -21.65
C ASP A 338 14.77 8.91 -21.28
N TRP A 339 15.31 9.61 -20.28
CA TRP A 339 16.66 9.41 -19.82
C TRP A 339 16.86 8.05 -19.16
N LEU A 340 15.91 7.57 -18.36
CA LEU A 340 15.99 6.25 -17.73
C LEU A 340 15.96 5.12 -18.75
N ASP A 341 15.18 5.28 -19.83
CA ASP A 341 15.13 4.31 -20.93
C ASP A 341 16.44 4.31 -21.74
N ALA A 342 16.99 5.50 -22.02
CA ALA A 342 18.31 5.65 -22.63
C ALA A 342 19.43 5.10 -21.75
N TYR A 343 19.37 5.33 -20.44
CA TYR A 343 20.28 4.78 -19.44
C TYR A 343 20.25 3.26 -19.40
N ARG A 344 19.05 2.65 -19.38
CA ARG A 344 18.91 1.18 -19.44
C ARG A 344 19.56 0.62 -20.70
N SER A 345 19.31 1.26 -21.85
CA SER A 345 19.92 0.88 -23.13
C SER A 345 21.44 1.02 -23.12
N ALA A 346 21.96 2.09 -22.53
CA ALA A 346 23.39 2.33 -22.37
C ALA A 346 24.08 1.28 -21.49
N LEU A 347 23.45 0.86 -20.38
CA LEU A 347 23.98 -0.22 -19.54
C LEU A 347 24.12 -1.53 -20.34
N LEU A 348 23.06 -1.92 -21.06
CA LEU A 348 23.04 -3.14 -21.85
C LEU A 348 24.09 -3.10 -22.97
N ALA A 349 24.24 -1.96 -23.66
CA ALA A 349 25.25 -1.77 -24.70
C ALA A 349 26.69 -1.90 -24.15
N ASN A 350 26.89 -1.57 -22.88
CA ASN A 350 28.16 -1.75 -22.18
C ASN A 350 28.30 -3.15 -21.53
N GLY A 351 27.36 -4.07 -21.76
CA GLY A 351 27.37 -5.42 -21.19
C GLY A 351 27.15 -5.43 -19.67
N VAL A 352 26.37 -4.47 -19.15
CA VAL A 352 25.96 -4.39 -17.75
C VAL A 352 24.46 -4.66 -17.67
N HIS A 353 24.07 -5.70 -16.93
CA HIS A 353 22.65 -5.94 -16.69
C HIS A 353 22.10 -4.87 -15.71
N PRO A 354 20.87 -4.34 -15.89
CA PRO A 354 20.32 -3.29 -15.01
C PRO A 354 20.34 -3.63 -13.50
N ASP A 355 20.16 -4.90 -13.12
CA ASP A 355 20.27 -5.34 -11.72
C ASP A 355 21.67 -5.21 -11.12
N GLN A 356 22.70 -5.09 -11.96
CA GLN A 356 24.09 -4.92 -11.56
C GLN A 356 24.48 -3.45 -11.45
N ALA A 357 23.52 -2.55 -11.56
CA ALA A 357 23.68 -1.11 -11.43
C ALA A 357 22.65 -0.53 -10.46
N CYS A 358 22.94 0.65 -9.94
CA CYS A 358 22.01 1.41 -9.11
C CYS A 358 22.15 2.90 -9.41
N VAL A 359 21.02 3.57 -9.64
CA VAL A 359 20.93 5.02 -9.85
C VAL A 359 21.20 5.73 -8.53
N VAL A 360 22.05 6.75 -8.58
CA VAL A 360 22.44 7.60 -7.44
C VAL A 360 22.25 9.07 -7.81
N GLY A 361 22.76 10.00 -6.99
CA GLY A 361 22.76 11.42 -7.32
C GLY A 361 21.36 12.06 -7.40
N SER A 362 21.19 13.03 -8.31
CA SER A 362 19.99 13.88 -8.41
C SER A 362 18.72 13.10 -8.73
N ALA A 363 18.80 12.10 -9.60
CA ALA A 363 17.65 11.35 -10.10
C ALA A 363 16.90 10.64 -8.96
N VAL A 364 17.61 10.24 -7.90
CA VAL A 364 16.99 9.75 -6.66
C VAL A 364 16.10 10.81 -6.02
N LEU A 365 16.54 12.07 -5.98
CA LEU A 365 15.79 13.18 -5.39
C LEU A 365 14.56 13.58 -6.24
N GLU A 366 14.65 13.42 -7.56
CA GLU A 366 13.52 13.65 -8.45
C GLU A 366 12.43 12.59 -8.29
N VAL A 367 12.80 11.31 -8.25
CA VAL A 367 11.84 10.22 -8.08
C VAL A 367 11.06 10.33 -6.77
N ILE A 368 11.69 10.87 -5.71
CA ILE A 368 11.00 11.14 -4.44
C ILE A 368 10.30 12.51 -4.40
N GLY A 369 10.35 13.30 -5.47
CA GLY A 369 9.62 14.56 -5.63
C GLY A 369 10.23 15.76 -4.92
N LEU A 370 11.55 15.79 -4.69
CA LEU A 370 12.25 16.91 -4.07
C LEU A 370 12.71 17.98 -5.07
N ARG A 371 13.31 17.56 -6.19
CA ARG A 371 13.73 18.48 -7.27
C ARG A 371 13.96 17.74 -8.58
N GLU A 372 13.97 18.47 -9.69
CA GLU A 372 14.37 17.93 -10.99
C GLU A 372 15.87 17.61 -11.03
N ALA A 373 16.21 16.49 -11.65
CA ALA A 373 17.53 16.04 -11.99
C ALA A 373 18.00 16.65 -13.31
N THR A 374 19.30 16.75 -13.46
CA THR A 374 19.96 17.25 -14.68
C THR A 374 20.59 16.13 -15.51
N ASP A 375 20.77 14.97 -14.88
CA ASP A 375 21.61 13.86 -15.29
C ASP A 375 21.23 12.61 -14.47
N ILE A 376 21.64 11.45 -14.98
CA ILE A 376 21.57 10.16 -14.30
C ILE A 376 22.98 9.76 -13.89
N ASP A 377 23.22 9.78 -12.59
CA ASP A 377 24.41 9.18 -12.00
C ASP A 377 24.11 7.72 -11.66
N CYS A 378 25.05 6.80 -11.92
CA CYS A 378 24.92 5.42 -11.47
C CYS A 378 26.21 4.84 -10.89
N ILE A 379 26.05 3.84 -10.04
CA ILE A 379 27.10 2.89 -9.64
C ILE A 379 26.85 1.54 -10.28
N VAL A 380 27.91 0.76 -10.46
CA VAL A 380 27.88 -0.62 -10.98
C VAL A 380 28.66 -1.53 -10.06
N VAL A 381 28.33 -2.82 -10.03
CA VAL A 381 29.03 -3.79 -9.19
C VAL A 381 30.54 -3.76 -9.45
N ASP A 382 31.32 -3.87 -8.39
CA ASP A 382 32.76 -3.62 -8.35
C ASP A 382 33.55 -4.55 -9.29
N GLY A 383 33.12 -5.81 -9.44
CA GLY A 383 33.67 -6.73 -10.45
C GLY A 383 33.51 -6.22 -11.89
N ILE A 384 32.33 -5.69 -12.23
CA ILE A 384 32.07 -5.07 -13.54
C ILE A 384 32.81 -3.75 -13.68
N ARG A 385 32.83 -2.96 -12.59
CA ARG A 385 33.53 -1.68 -12.53
C ARG A 385 34.97 -1.84 -12.98
N ARG A 386 35.72 -2.76 -12.37
CA ARG A 386 37.12 -3.06 -12.74
C ARG A 386 37.29 -3.60 -14.15
N ALA A 387 36.34 -4.39 -14.63
CA ALA A 387 36.46 -5.07 -15.92
C ALA A 387 36.16 -4.17 -17.11
N ARG A 388 35.28 -3.16 -16.94
CA ARG A 388 34.71 -2.39 -18.06
C ARG A 388 34.88 -0.89 -17.96
N PHE A 389 35.16 -0.37 -16.77
CA PHE A 389 35.26 1.08 -16.53
C PHE A 389 36.49 1.39 -15.68
N HIS A 390 36.76 2.67 -15.43
CA HIS A 390 37.84 3.11 -14.54
C HIS A 390 37.29 3.69 -13.23
N ASN A 391 38.11 3.90 -12.21
CA ASN A 391 37.66 4.38 -10.89
C ASN A 391 37.13 5.83 -10.88
N GLY A 392 37.45 6.64 -11.90
CA GLY A 392 36.85 7.97 -12.14
C GLY A 392 35.47 7.93 -12.80
N ILE A 393 34.96 9.09 -13.25
CA ILE A 393 33.64 9.20 -13.91
C ILE A 393 33.72 8.75 -15.37
N THR A 394 32.83 7.84 -15.79
CA THR A 394 32.75 7.39 -17.18
C THR A 394 31.36 7.67 -17.75
N ALA A 395 31.29 8.51 -18.79
CA ALA A 395 30.05 8.72 -19.52
C ALA A 395 29.65 7.46 -20.29
N ILE A 396 28.41 7.02 -20.09
CA ILE A 396 27.83 5.85 -20.78
C ILE A 396 26.70 6.24 -21.73
N GLY A 397 26.22 7.48 -21.64
CA GLY A 397 25.23 8.04 -22.56
C GLY A 397 25.15 9.57 -22.46
N PRO A 398 24.27 10.22 -23.23
CA PRO A 398 24.18 11.68 -23.28
C PRO A 398 23.83 12.35 -21.94
N HIS A 399 23.11 11.61 -21.08
CA HIS A 399 22.63 12.08 -19.79
C HIS A 399 22.96 11.08 -18.67
N ALA A 400 23.91 10.17 -18.88
CA ALA A 400 24.18 9.08 -17.94
C ALA A 400 25.66 8.81 -17.72
N ASP A 401 26.08 8.81 -16.46
CA ASP A 401 27.45 8.64 -16.02
C ASP A 401 27.58 7.52 -14.98
N VAL A 402 28.59 6.66 -15.15
CA VAL A 402 29.10 5.80 -14.08
C VAL A 402 30.02 6.66 -13.20
N VAL A 403 29.57 7.00 -12.00
CA VAL A 403 30.29 7.93 -11.10
C VAL A 403 31.51 7.28 -10.44
N THR A 404 32.34 8.06 -9.77
CA THR A 404 33.54 7.56 -9.04
C THR A 404 33.22 6.37 -8.13
N ALA A 405 34.07 5.34 -8.16
CA ALA A 405 33.95 4.17 -7.29
C ALA A 405 33.97 4.56 -5.79
N GLY A 406 33.19 3.84 -4.98
CA GLY A 406 32.98 4.17 -3.57
C GLY A 406 32.14 5.43 -3.44
N TYR A 407 30.88 5.33 -3.91
CA TYR A 407 29.98 6.46 -4.02
C TYR A 407 29.59 7.01 -2.65
N HIS A 408 29.13 6.16 -1.74
CA HIS A 408 28.65 6.59 -0.44
C HIS A 408 29.84 7.13 0.38
N ARG A 409 29.69 8.35 0.88
CA ARG A 409 30.63 9.03 1.80
C ARG A 409 29.84 9.85 2.80
N ARG A 410 30.33 9.95 4.03
CA ARG A 410 29.72 10.72 5.11
C ARG A 410 30.78 11.35 6.01
N ILE A 411 30.40 12.41 6.73
CA ILE A 411 31.32 13.24 7.54
C ILE A 411 31.41 12.78 8.99
N ASP A 412 30.39 12.10 9.51
CA ASP A 412 30.24 11.77 10.94
C ASP A 412 31.02 10.52 11.40
N GLY A 413 31.88 9.96 10.54
CA GLY A 413 32.71 8.80 10.86
C GLY A 413 31.96 7.47 10.97
N ALA A 414 30.65 7.42 10.69
CA ALA A 414 29.92 6.15 10.68
C ALA A 414 30.35 5.26 9.49
N PRO A 415 30.13 3.93 9.57
CA PRO A 415 30.51 3.01 8.50
C PRO A 415 29.90 3.40 7.15
N ILE A 416 30.75 3.43 6.14
CA ILE A 416 30.35 3.64 4.75
C ILE A 416 29.85 2.34 4.15
N VAL A 417 28.83 2.45 3.30
CA VAL A 417 28.20 1.31 2.62
C VAL A 417 28.90 1.11 1.27
N PRO A 418 29.53 -0.05 1.02
CA PRO A 418 30.17 -0.33 -0.28
C PRO A 418 29.17 -0.36 -1.43
N ASP A 419 29.59 0.01 -2.64
CA ASP A 419 28.74 0.05 -3.84
C ASP A 419 28.01 -1.30 -4.09
N ASP A 420 28.72 -2.42 -3.95
CA ASP A 420 28.14 -3.77 -4.06
C ASP A 420 27.03 -4.01 -3.02
N GLU A 421 27.20 -3.51 -1.79
CA GLU A 421 26.18 -3.63 -0.75
C GLU A 421 24.97 -2.74 -1.07
N ILE A 422 25.18 -1.53 -1.62
CA ILE A 422 24.08 -0.67 -2.09
C ILE A 422 23.26 -1.37 -3.18
N ILE A 423 23.92 -2.03 -4.13
CA ILE A 423 23.27 -2.69 -5.28
C ILE A 423 22.60 -4.02 -4.87
N ALA A 424 23.21 -4.78 -3.96
CA ALA A 424 22.76 -6.12 -3.61
C ALA A 424 21.75 -6.16 -2.45
N ASP A 425 21.87 -5.25 -1.48
CA ASP A 425 21.00 -5.24 -0.30
C ASP A 425 19.80 -4.32 -0.51
N PRO A 426 18.55 -4.85 -0.56
CA PRO A 426 17.35 -4.04 -0.74
C PRO A 426 17.10 -3.05 0.40
N ARG A 427 17.83 -3.13 1.53
CA ARG A 427 17.78 -2.10 2.58
C ARG A 427 18.38 -0.78 2.13
N HIS A 428 19.27 -0.80 1.13
CA HIS A 428 20.06 0.35 0.69
C HIS A 428 19.59 0.93 -0.65
N HIS A 429 18.57 0.35 -1.28
CA HIS A 429 17.96 0.87 -2.50
C HIS A 429 16.44 0.67 -2.50
N PHE A 430 15.76 1.29 -3.44
CA PHE A 430 14.35 1.06 -3.74
C PHE A 430 14.17 0.90 -5.25
N LEU A 431 13.03 0.33 -5.65
CA LEU A 431 12.72 0.09 -7.06
C LEU A 431 11.84 1.22 -7.60
N PHE A 432 12.19 1.69 -8.79
CA PHE A 432 11.37 2.61 -9.58
C PHE A 432 11.52 2.25 -11.05
N ARG A 433 10.39 1.98 -11.70
CA ARG A 433 10.32 1.75 -13.15
C ARG A 433 11.32 0.69 -13.63
N GLY A 434 11.42 -0.42 -12.89
CA GLY A 434 12.29 -1.56 -13.22
C GLY A 434 13.77 -1.35 -12.90
N LEU A 435 14.14 -0.23 -12.28
CA LEU A 435 15.54 0.13 -11.97
C LEU A 435 15.73 0.32 -10.46
N LYS A 436 16.96 0.06 -9.98
CA LYS A 436 17.36 0.29 -8.60
C LYS A 436 17.78 1.73 -8.41
N PHE A 437 17.28 2.39 -7.38
CA PHE A 437 17.67 3.72 -6.93
C PHE A 437 18.20 3.65 -5.51
N ALA A 438 19.35 4.24 -5.24
CA ALA A 438 19.91 4.25 -3.90
C ALA A 438 18.96 4.93 -2.92
N SER A 439 18.96 4.45 -1.68
CA SER A 439 18.20 5.05 -0.60
C SER A 439 18.54 6.55 -0.49
N PRO A 440 17.55 7.45 -0.43
CA PRO A 440 17.78 8.90 -0.38
C PRO A 440 18.75 9.31 0.72
N GLU A 441 18.75 8.59 1.84
CA GLU A 441 19.64 8.83 2.98
C GLU A 441 21.13 8.75 2.56
N LEU A 442 21.50 7.77 1.71
CA LEU A 442 22.87 7.62 1.19
C LEU A 442 23.26 8.76 0.24
N VAL A 443 22.28 9.27 -0.53
CA VAL A 443 22.48 10.42 -1.42
C VAL A 443 22.67 11.70 -0.61
N ILE A 444 21.91 11.89 0.46
CA ILE A 444 22.02 13.04 1.35
C ILE A 444 23.34 13.02 2.13
N ASP A 445 23.78 11.86 2.62
CA ASP A 445 25.09 11.70 3.25
C ASP A 445 26.22 12.15 2.30
N ARG A 446 26.17 11.69 1.05
CA ARG A 446 27.14 12.09 0.02
C ARG A 446 27.11 13.60 -0.26
N LYS A 447 25.92 14.20 -0.32
CA LYS A 447 25.74 15.64 -0.58
C LYS A 447 26.25 16.51 0.57
N ARG A 448 25.99 16.11 1.81
CA ARG A 448 26.56 16.74 3.01
C ARG A 448 28.09 16.73 2.97
N GLN A 449 28.68 15.61 2.55
CA GLN A 449 30.13 15.47 2.40
C GLN A 449 30.72 16.36 1.29
N GLN A 450 30.02 16.55 0.17
CA GLN A 450 30.49 17.35 -0.95
C GLN A 450 30.32 18.86 -0.74
N ASP A 451 29.28 19.28 -0.01
CA ASP A 451 29.01 20.67 0.39
C ASP A 451 29.12 21.71 -0.76
N ARG A 452 28.66 21.35 -1.97
CA ARG A 452 28.53 22.33 -3.07
C ARG A 452 27.28 23.18 -2.87
N PRO A 453 27.18 24.38 -3.48
CA PRO A 453 25.98 25.22 -3.37
C PRO A 453 24.67 24.48 -3.67
N LYS A 454 24.66 23.63 -4.72
CA LYS A 454 23.52 22.77 -5.07
C LYS A 454 23.24 21.68 -4.04
N ASP A 455 24.28 21.12 -3.42
CA ASP A 455 24.14 20.06 -2.42
C ASP A 455 23.55 20.61 -1.11
N ARG A 456 23.94 21.82 -0.70
CA ARG A 456 23.30 22.52 0.44
C ARG A 456 21.81 22.78 0.20
N ALA A 457 21.43 23.15 -1.02
CA ALA A 457 20.02 23.32 -1.38
C ALA A 457 19.24 22.00 -1.29
N ASP A 458 19.82 20.91 -1.82
CA ASP A 458 19.24 19.57 -1.76
C ASP A 458 19.07 19.07 -0.31
N VAL A 459 20.07 19.29 0.55
CA VAL A 459 20.00 18.93 1.98
C VAL A 459 18.90 19.73 2.69
N LYS A 460 18.75 21.03 2.39
CA LYS A 460 17.66 21.85 2.95
C LYS A 460 16.27 21.34 2.52
N LEU A 461 16.11 20.95 1.26
CA LEU A 461 14.85 20.36 0.77
C LEU A 461 14.52 19.04 1.50
N TRP A 462 15.54 18.21 1.73
CA TRP A 462 15.40 16.98 2.51
C TRP A 462 15.00 17.24 3.96
N GLU A 463 15.63 18.20 4.62
CA GLU A 463 15.36 18.55 6.02
C GLU A 463 13.96 19.19 6.17
N ALA A 464 13.55 20.02 5.22
CA ALA A 464 12.18 20.55 5.17
C ALA A 464 11.14 19.43 5.03
N ARG A 465 11.40 18.42 4.20
CA ARG A 465 10.53 17.23 4.05
C ARG A 465 10.36 16.45 5.36
N ALA A 466 11.43 16.34 6.17
CA ALA A 466 11.35 15.67 7.46
C ALA A 466 10.45 16.43 8.46
N THR A 467 10.38 17.76 8.33
CA THR A 467 9.58 18.65 9.18
C THR A 467 8.08 18.59 8.82
N ASP A 468 7.75 18.54 7.53
CA ASP A 468 6.37 18.32 7.02
C ASP A 468 5.81 16.92 7.33
N ARG A 469 6.68 15.98 7.71
CA ARG A 469 6.27 14.66 8.21
C ARG A 469 5.78 14.71 9.66
N ALA A 470 6.01 15.75 10.46
CA ALA A 470 5.49 15.78 11.84
C ALA A 470 3.94 15.69 11.89
N PRO A 471 3.16 16.42 11.07
CA PRO A 471 1.71 16.23 10.96
C PRO A 471 1.27 14.90 10.30
N ALA A 472 2.13 14.28 9.49
CA ALA A 472 1.87 12.99 8.86
C ALA A 472 2.17 11.82 9.82
N VAL A 473 3.20 11.94 10.66
CA VAL A 473 3.52 11.02 11.76
C VAL A 473 2.47 11.12 12.85
N VAL A 474 1.90 12.30 13.12
CA VAL A 474 0.71 12.44 13.97
C VAL A 474 -0.51 11.76 13.33
N ARG A 475 -0.71 11.84 12.00
CA ARG A 475 -1.77 11.09 11.29
C ARG A 475 -1.52 9.57 11.25
N GLU A 476 -0.27 9.15 11.12
CA GLU A 476 0.16 7.75 11.14
C GLU A 476 0.07 7.18 12.56
N ALA A 477 0.40 7.97 13.59
CA ALA A 477 0.20 7.64 14.99
C ALA A 477 -1.30 7.51 15.31
N THR A 478 -2.15 8.39 14.78
CA THR A 478 -3.61 8.25 14.87
C THR A 478 -4.13 7.03 14.10
N ARG A 479 -3.49 6.61 13.00
CA ARG A 479 -3.77 5.33 12.30
C ARG A 479 -3.24 4.10 13.06
N CYS A 480 -2.11 4.19 13.75
CA CYS A 480 -1.55 3.13 14.60
C CYS A 480 -2.36 2.94 15.88
N VAL A 481 -2.99 3.99 16.41
CA VAL A 481 -3.98 3.88 17.49
C VAL A 481 -5.24 3.10 17.04
N VAL A 482 -5.49 2.98 15.74
CA VAL A 482 -6.59 2.17 15.16
C VAL A 482 -6.16 0.72 14.86
N ALA A 483 -4.88 0.38 15.00
CA ALA A 483 -4.32 -0.94 14.67
C ALA A 483 -3.65 -1.66 15.86
N TRP A 484 -4.04 -1.35 17.10
CA TRP A 484 -3.54 -2.04 18.29
C TRP A 484 -4.49 -3.17 18.73
N ASP A 485 -4.06 -4.42 18.52
CA ASP A 485 -4.50 -5.59 19.29
C ASP A 485 -3.34 -6.07 20.17
N ALA A 486 -3.68 -6.61 21.33
CA ALA A 486 -2.95 -6.51 22.58
C ALA A 486 -1.85 -7.57 22.81
N SER A 487 -0.71 -7.14 23.37
CA SER A 487 0.06 -7.90 24.36
C SER A 487 1.09 -7.02 25.09
N PRO A 488 1.57 -7.42 26.29
CA PRO A 488 2.01 -6.52 27.34
C PRO A 488 3.32 -5.78 27.01
N ILE A 489 3.40 -4.55 27.51
CA ILE A 489 4.42 -3.55 27.15
C ILE A 489 5.80 -3.94 27.69
N ASP A 490 6.78 -3.91 26.78
CA ASP A 490 8.22 -3.85 27.04
C ASP A 490 8.58 -2.48 27.64
N PRO A 491 9.15 -2.40 28.87
CA PRO A 491 9.53 -1.15 29.53
C PRO A 491 10.50 -0.28 28.71
N VAL A 492 11.29 -0.88 27.82
CA VAL A 492 12.28 -0.16 27.00
C VAL A 492 11.58 0.71 25.94
N ARG A 493 10.47 0.25 25.38
CA ARG A 493 9.69 1.01 24.37
C ARG A 493 8.91 2.16 24.98
N GLN A 494 8.55 2.07 26.26
CA GLN A 494 7.89 3.17 26.97
C GLN A 494 8.85 4.33 27.21
N ALA A 495 10.13 4.04 27.49
CA ALA A 495 11.17 5.06 27.64
C ALA A 495 11.50 5.77 26.30
N GLU A 496 11.53 5.04 25.19
CA GLU A 496 11.73 5.61 23.85
C GLU A 496 10.58 6.53 23.41
N TRP A 497 9.33 6.18 23.77
CA TRP A 497 8.16 7.00 23.45
C TRP A 497 8.05 8.27 24.30
N LEU A 498 8.43 8.21 25.59
CA LEU A 498 8.49 9.40 26.45
C LEU A 498 9.60 10.37 26.00
N ALA A 499 10.72 9.85 25.50
CA ALA A 499 11.77 10.68 24.88
C ALA A 499 11.28 11.37 23.59
N LEU A 500 10.46 10.69 22.79
CA LEU A 500 9.87 11.25 21.56
C LEU A 500 8.78 12.29 21.85
N ALA A 501 7.91 12.03 22.83
CA ALA A 501 6.89 12.98 23.27
C ALA A 501 7.51 14.25 23.90
N GLY A 502 8.60 14.10 24.65
CA GLY A 502 9.38 15.22 25.19
C GLY A 502 10.02 16.09 24.11
N ALA A 503 10.47 15.50 22.99
CA ALA A 503 11.05 16.23 21.87
C ALA A 503 10.00 17.05 21.08
N VAL A 504 8.74 16.59 21.04
CA VAL A 504 7.63 17.30 20.36
C VAL A 504 7.15 18.51 21.18
N ALA A 505 7.18 18.42 22.51
CA ALA A 505 6.76 19.52 23.38
C ALA A 505 7.73 20.72 23.39
N GLN A 506 8.98 20.55 22.94
CA GLN A 506 10.01 21.59 23.01
C GLN A 506 10.09 22.51 21.79
N HIS A 507 9.25 22.33 20.75
CA HIS A 507 9.49 22.98 19.46
C HIS A 507 8.37 23.79 18.82
N ASP A 508 7.32 24.22 19.56
CA ASP A 508 6.35 25.16 18.99
C ASP A 508 6.13 26.42 19.85
N ALA A 509 6.97 27.43 19.57
CA ALA A 509 6.82 28.79 20.05
C ALA A 509 6.31 29.66 18.91
N ARG A 510 5.03 29.53 18.53
CA ARG A 510 4.35 30.45 17.60
C ARG A 510 2.82 30.25 17.55
N LEU A 511 2.13 30.67 18.61
CA LEU A 511 0.72 31.03 18.53
C LEU A 511 0.48 32.35 19.27
N VAL A 512 0.31 33.42 18.50
CA VAL A 512 -0.04 34.77 18.97
C VAL A 512 -1.49 35.01 18.60
N VAL A 513 -2.38 35.08 19.60
CA VAL A 513 -3.76 35.55 19.46
C VAL A 513 -3.81 36.98 19.99
N ALA A 514 -4.27 37.91 19.17
CA ALA A 514 -4.51 39.29 19.58
C ALA A 514 -5.75 39.36 20.50
N GLY A 515 -5.57 39.84 21.74
CA GLY A 515 -6.69 40.15 22.64
C GLY A 515 -6.64 39.58 24.06
N ALA A 516 -5.46 39.45 24.69
CA ALA A 516 -5.37 39.17 26.14
C ALA A 516 -4.17 39.92 26.78
N PRO A 517 -4.29 40.40 28.04
CA PRO A 517 -3.35 41.33 28.64
C PRO A 517 -2.00 40.71 29.01
N ARG A 518 -0.93 41.50 28.83
CA ARG A 518 0.45 41.25 29.30
C ARG A 518 0.63 41.69 30.76
N VAL A 519 1.26 40.86 31.60
CA VAL A 519 2.12 41.28 32.73
C VAL A 519 3.08 40.09 33.08
N PRO A 520 4.24 40.29 33.74
CA PRO A 520 5.50 40.78 33.20
C PRO A 520 6.68 39.78 33.35
N ALA A 521 7.78 40.07 32.66
CA ALA A 521 9.06 39.35 32.74
C ALA A 521 9.93 39.82 33.93
N CYS A 522 10.56 38.88 34.65
CA CYS A 522 11.73 39.11 35.51
C CYS A 522 12.72 37.92 35.40
N PHE A 523 14.00 38.25 35.18
CA PHE A 523 15.25 37.45 35.07
C PHE A 523 15.67 36.71 36.37
N PRO A 524 16.83 35.99 36.49
CA PRO A 524 17.67 35.20 35.55
C PRO A 524 18.04 33.77 36.07
N LEU A 525 18.68 32.94 35.23
CA LEU A 525 19.36 31.67 35.57
C LEU A 525 20.54 31.86 36.57
N PRO A 526 20.88 30.86 37.41
CA PRO A 526 22.11 30.11 37.15
C PRO A 526 22.05 28.60 37.52
N GLY A 527 22.89 27.79 36.87
CA GLY A 527 23.01 26.36 37.15
C GLY A 527 23.71 26.03 38.47
N ILE A 528 23.55 24.78 38.91
CA ILE A 528 24.54 23.85 39.48
C ILE A 528 23.79 22.64 40.06
N ALA A 529 24.22 21.45 39.63
CA ALA A 529 24.32 20.15 40.31
C ALA A 529 23.18 19.58 41.19
N GLY A 530 22.96 18.27 41.00
CA GLY A 530 22.60 17.35 42.08
C GLY A 530 21.17 16.77 41.99
N PRO A 531 20.98 15.48 42.35
CA PRO A 531 19.72 14.77 42.18
C PRO A 531 18.77 14.93 43.37
N LEU A 532 17.53 14.43 43.19
CA LEU A 532 16.48 14.07 44.18
C LEU A 532 15.45 15.17 44.49
N PRO A 533 14.20 14.83 44.94
CA PRO A 533 13.69 13.52 45.34
C PRO A 533 12.38 13.08 44.63
N THR A 534 12.24 11.76 44.52
CA THR A 534 10.95 11.06 44.53
C THR A 534 10.20 11.40 45.80
N ASP A 535 8.98 11.93 45.70
CA ASP A 535 7.78 11.41 46.35
C ASP A 535 6.61 12.41 46.26
N GLU A 536 5.40 11.84 46.28
CA GLU A 536 4.07 12.47 46.32
C GLU A 536 3.41 12.83 44.96
N LEU A 537 3.06 11.78 44.21
CA LEU A 537 1.81 11.76 43.45
C LEU A 537 0.75 11.01 44.29
N PRO A 538 -0.50 11.51 44.39
CA PRO A 538 -1.58 10.74 45.01
C PRO A 538 -1.88 9.51 44.16
N SER A 539 -1.58 8.33 44.70
CA SER A 539 -2.15 7.07 44.26
C SER A 539 -3.63 7.06 44.62
N ASP A 540 -4.53 7.00 43.63
CA ASP A 540 -5.82 6.27 43.72
C ASP A 540 -6.60 6.40 42.41
N VAL A 541 -6.14 5.71 41.37
CA VAL A 541 -7.03 5.05 40.41
C VAL A 541 -6.41 3.68 40.11
N PRO A 542 -7.07 2.56 40.44
CA PRO A 542 -6.53 1.24 40.13
C PRO A 542 -6.41 1.07 38.60
N PRO A 543 -5.38 0.39 38.09
CA PRO A 543 -5.23 0.10 36.66
C PRO A 543 -6.34 -0.81 36.06
N ASP A 544 -7.33 -1.21 36.87
CA ASP A 544 -8.49 -2.02 36.50
C ASP A 544 -9.84 -1.26 36.62
N ALA A 545 -9.84 0.08 36.59
CA ALA A 545 -11.09 0.84 36.69
C ALA A 545 -12.08 0.45 35.57
N ASP A 546 -13.25 -0.07 35.96
CA ASP A 546 -14.34 -0.42 35.06
C ASP A 546 -14.76 0.83 34.26
N PRO A 547 -14.59 0.83 32.92
CA PRO A 547 -14.96 1.97 32.08
C PRO A 547 -16.41 2.41 32.28
N LEU A 548 -17.31 1.49 32.65
CA LEU A 548 -18.72 1.79 32.91
C LEU A 548 -18.90 2.55 34.24
N ALA A 549 -18.07 2.28 35.24
CA ALA A 549 -18.09 3.02 36.51
C ALA A 549 -17.54 4.44 36.35
N THR A 550 -16.53 4.64 35.50
CA THR A 550 -16.01 5.97 35.15
C THR A 550 -17.01 6.79 34.35
N LEU A 551 -17.76 6.17 33.44
CA LEU A 551 -18.83 6.82 32.69
C LEU A 551 -20.03 7.18 33.59
N ALA A 552 -20.40 6.30 34.52
CA ALA A 552 -21.45 6.56 35.50
C ALA A 552 -21.09 7.72 36.45
N GLN A 553 -19.82 7.85 36.86
CA GLN A 553 -19.32 9.00 37.64
C GLN A 553 -19.35 10.32 36.86
N ALA A 554 -19.29 10.27 35.53
CA ALA A 554 -19.46 11.42 34.63
C ALA A 554 -20.95 11.72 34.32
N GLY A 555 -21.90 11.03 34.96
CA GLY A 555 -23.34 11.19 34.74
C GLY A 555 -23.87 10.55 33.45
N ILE A 556 -23.08 9.71 32.79
CA ILE A 556 -23.42 9.04 31.53
C ILE A 556 -23.80 7.60 31.86
N ASP A 557 -25.10 7.28 31.76
CA ASP A 557 -25.62 5.94 32.04
C ASP A 557 -25.10 4.91 31.03
N GLY A 558 -24.27 3.98 31.50
CA GLY A 558 -23.72 2.89 30.72
C GLY A 558 -24.78 1.91 30.20
N ALA A 559 -25.93 1.79 30.86
CA ALA A 559 -27.03 0.92 30.43
C ALA A 559 -27.70 1.46 29.15
N ALA A 560 -27.91 2.78 29.06
CA ALA A 560 -28.47 3.43 27.88
C ALA A 560 -27.54 3.31 26.65
N LEU A 561 -26.22 3.40 26.84
CA LEU A 561 -25.23 3.22 25.77
C LEU A 561 -25.17 1.78 25.27
N LEU A 562 -25.36 0.80 26.15
CA LEU A 562 -25.39 -0.63 25.80
C LEU A 562 -26.71 -1.05 25.15
N GLU A 563 -27.84 -0.52 25.59
CA GLU A 563 -29.13 -0.69 24.89
C GLU A 563 -29.07 -0.15 23.46
N LEU A 564 -28.39 0.99 23.24
CA LEU A 564 -28.16 1.57 21.92
C LEU A 564 -27.44 0.61 20.96
N ASP A 565 -26.41 -0.07 21.46
CA ASP A 565 -25.62 -1.04 20.70
C ASP A 565 -26.44 -2.29 20.37
N ALA A 566 -27.19 -2.80 21.36
CA ALA A 566 -28.05 -3.97 21.23
C ALA A 566 -29.23 -3.76 20.26
N VAL A 567 -29.85 -2.57 20.27
CA VAL A 567 -30.95 -2.21 19.35
C VAL A 567 -30.45 -2.08 17.92
N HIS A 568 -29.22 -1.62 17.71
CA HIS A 568 -28.71 -1.40 16.36
C HIS A 568 -28.29 -2.69 15.65
N ARG A 569 -27.94 -3.75 16.39
CA ARG A 569 -27.45 -4.99 15.80
C ARG A 569 -27.86 -6.17 16.67
N ALA A 570 -28.81 -6.95 16.17
CA ALA A 570 -29.42 -8.09 16.86
C ALA A 570 -28.48 -9.29 17.17
N ARG A 571 -27.22 -9.08 17.63
CA ARG A 571 -26.31 -10.05 18.30
C ARG A 571 -25.21 -9.36 19.14
N PRO A 572 -24.77 -9.96 20.26
CA PRO A 572 -23.81 -9.33 21.19
C PRO A 572 -22.37 -9.36 20.66
N ALA A 573 -21.63 -8.26 20.82
CA ALA A 573 -20.23 -8.11 20.44
C ALA A 573 -19.25 -8.42 21.60
N HIS A 574 -18.03 -8.86 21.25
CA HIS A 574 -16.92 -9.17 22.16
C HIS A 574 -16.46 -7.93 22.99
N PRO A 575 -16.07 -8.08 24.28
CA PRO A 575 -15.85 -6.97 25.22
C PRO A 575 -14.86 -5.88 24.76
N GLY A 576 -13.74 -6.27 24.14
CA GLY A 576 -12.73 -5.32 23.67
C GLY A 576 -13.22 -4.37 22.56
N MET A 577 -14.13 -4.83 21.70
CA MET A 577 -14.73 -3.96 20.68
C MET A 577 -15.83 -3.05 21.27
N ALA A 578 -16.51 -3.50 22.33
CA ALA A 578 -17.48 -2.67 23.04
C ALA A 578 -16.77 -1.48 23.71
N ILE A 579 -15.62 -1.70 24.36
CA ILE A 579 -14.84 -0.65 25.03
C ILE A 579 -14.34 0.40 24.03
N GLY A 580 -13.77 0.00 22.90
CA GLY A 580 -13.30 0.94 21.88
C GLY A 580 -14.43 1.77 21.25
N ARG A 581 -15.63 1.20 21.14
CA ARG A 581 -16.82 1.90 20.63
C ARG A 581 -17.48 2.79 21.69
N LEU A 582 -17.50 2.37 22.94
CA LEU A 582 -17.90 3.22 24.08
C LEU A 582 -16.99 4.45 24.20
N ALA A 583 -15.68 4.31 23.95
CA ALA A 583 -14.76 5.46 23.93
C ALA A 583 -15.07 6.45 22.78
N MET A 584 -15.53 5.97 21.62
CA MET A 584 -15.97 6.84 20.52
C MET A 584 -17.28 7.56 20.84
N LEU A 585 -18.24 6.85 21.44
CA LEU A 585 -19.50 7.43 21.90
C LEU A 585 -19.27 8.46 23.02
N ALA A 586 -18.36 8.18 23.96
CA ALA A 586 -17.97 9.12 25.02
C ALA A 586 -17.42 10.44 24.46
N ARG A 587 -16.54 10.39 23.45
CA ARG A 587 -16.05 11.60 22.76
C ARG A 587 -17.15 12.37 22.04
N THR A 588 -18.15 11.66 21.50
CA THR A 588 -19.29 12.30 20.84
C THR A 588 -20.19 13.00 21.87
N CYS A 589 -20.42 12.38 23.03
CA CYS A 589 -21.12 12.99 24.15
C CYS A 589 -20.38 14.21 24.71
N GLU A 590 -19.05 14.15 24.80
CA GLU A 590 -18.22 15.27 25.25
C GLU A 590 -18.36 16.48 24.33
N TRP A 591 -18.28 16.27 23.02
CA TRP A 591 -18.55 17.34 22.04
C TRP A 591 -19.97 17.91 22.14
N MET A 592 -21.00 17.07 22.33
CA MET A 592 -22.39 17.54 22.51
C MET A 592 -22.56 18.35 23.80
N ARG A 593 -21.84 17.98 24.86
CA ARG A 593 -21.83 18.69 26.14
C ARG A 593 -21.20 20.06 26.00
N GLU A 594 -20.01 20.15 25.40
CA GLU A 594 -19.34 21.43 25.10
C GLU A 594 -20.24 22.34 24.25
N TRP A 595 -20.97 21.75 23.29
CA TRP A 595 -21.94 22.48 22.47
C TRP A 595 -23.14 22.99 23.28
N LEU A 596 -23.71 22.19 24.20
CA LEU A 596 -24.80 22.59 25.08
C LEU A 596 -24.37 23.63 26.11
N GLU A 597 -23.18 23.51 26.70
CA GLU A 597 -22.60 24.49 27.61
C GLU A 597 -22.35 25.83 26.91
N ALA A 598 -21.82 25.80 25.69
CA ALA A 598 -21.62 26.99 24.87
C ALA A 598 -22.95 27.68 24.49
N LEU A 599 -24.02 26.92 24.31
CA LEU A 599 -25.36 27.46 24.03
C LEU A 599 -26.13 27.88 25.28
N ALA A 600 -25.78 27.32 26.44
CA ALA A 600 -26.44 27.47 27.74
C ALA A 600 -27.99 27.46 27.67
N PRO A 601 -28.63 26.45 27.03
CA PRO A 601 -30.07 26.42 26.94
C PRO A 601 -30.70 26.06 28.29
N ALA A 602 -31.82 26.69 28.63
CA ALA A 602 -32.56 26.34 29.86
C ALA A 602 -33.25 24.96 29.77
N ALA A 603 -33.59 24.52 28.56
CA ALA A 603 -34.19 23.22 28.30
C ALA A 603 -34.01 22.76 26.85
N VAL A 604 -34.07 21.44 26.63
CA VAL A 604 -34.04 20.77 25.31
C VAL A 604 -35.34 19.99 25.10
N LEU A 605 -36.05 20.23 23.99
CA LEU A 605 -37.26 19.49 23.61
C LEU A 605 -36.90 18.32 22.69
N ILE A 606 -37.23 17.09 23.10
CA ILE A 606 -37.12 15.87 22.29
C ILE A 606 -38.53 15.28 22.12
N PRO A 607 -39.23 15.61 21.02
CA PRO A 607 -40.65 15.34 20.86
C PRO A 607 -41.00 13.87 20.56
N THR A 608 -40.00 13.00 20.42
CA THR A 608 -40.17 11.59 20.08
C THR A 608 -40.41 10.75 21.34
N PRO A 609 -41.48 9.94 21.41
CA PRO A 609 -41.76 9.06 22.55
C PRO A 609 -40.80 7.87 22.62
N THR A 610 -40.20 7.49 21.49
CA THR A 610 -39.09 6.54 21.37
C THR A 610 -37.90 7.26 20.74
N PRO A 611 -36.91 7.69 21.53
CA PRO A 611 -35.82 8.52 21.03
C PRO A 611 -34.87 7.71 20.15
N THR A 612 -34.32 8.34 19.12
CA THR A 612 -33.24 7.76 18.33
C THR A 612 -31.93 7.72 19.11
N ALA A 613 -30.94 7.00 18.60
CA ALA A 613 -29.62 6.88 19.23
C ALA A 613 -28.95 8.23 19.51
N VAL A 614 -29.05 9.17 18.57
CA VAL A 614 -28.49 10.52 18.71
C VAL A 614 -29.28 11.34 19.74
N GLU A 615 -30.59 11.14 19.84
CA GLU A 615 -31.46 11.84 20.79
C GLU A 615 -31.23 11.37 22.23
N HIS A 616 -30.97 10.08 22.45
CA HIS A 616 -30.57 9.56 23.76
C HIS A 616 -29.21 10.12 24.23
N LEU A 617 -28.23 10.22 23.32
CA LEU A 617 -26.93 10.82 23.63
C LEU A 617 -27.07 12.31 23.97
N LEU A 618 -27.91 13.04 23.23
CA LEU A 618 -28.20 14.44 23.49
C LEU A 618 -28.94 14.66 24.81
N GLU A 619 -29.91 13.80 25.14
CA GLU A 619 -30.63 13.85 26.41
C GLU A 619 -29.70 13.62 27.60
N SER A 620 -28.83 12.61 27.53
CA SER A 620 -27.85 12.35 28.58
C SER A 620 -26.86 13.51 28.74
N ALA A 621 -26.36 14.07 27.62
CA ALA A 621 -25.48 15.24 27.67
C ALA A 621 -26.19 16.48 28.26
N ALA A 622 -27.47 16.72 27.91
CA ALA A 622 -28.25 17.82 28.47
C ALA A 622 -28.50 17.66 29.97
N ARG A 623 -28.89 16.46 30.43
CA ARG A 623 -29.06 16.17 31.85
C ARG A 623 -27.77 16.36 32.64
N ALA A 624 -26.63 15.93 32.08
CA ALA A 624 -25.31 16.13 32.70
C ALA A 624 -24.93 17.60 32.85
N CYS A 625 -25.40 18.47 31.94
CA CYS A 625 -25.23 19.93 32.04
C CYS A 625 -26.27 20.60 32.96
N GLY A 626 -27.15 19.84 33.63
CA GLY A 626 -28.25 20.39 34.43
C GLY A 626 -29.36 21.03 33.59
N ILE A 627 -29.43 20.71 32.30
CA ILE A 627 -30.41 21.27 31.35
C ILE A 627 -31.67 20.39 31.35
N SER A 628 -32.83 21.00 31.54
CA SER A 628 -34.11 20.26 31.58
C SER A 628 -34.45 19.68 30.21
N VAL A 629 -34.71 18.37 30.14
CA VAL A 629 -35.18 17.73 28.91
C VAL A 629 -36.68 17.54 28.98
N VAL A 630 -37.40 18.07 27.98
CA VAL A 630 -38.87 18.03 27.90
C VAL A 630 -39.30 17.24 26.66
N ARG A 631 -40.44 16.56 26.75
CA ARG A 631 -40.97 15.70 25.66
C ARG A 631 -42.13 16.33 24.90
N GLU A 632 -42.82 17.27 25.53
CA GLU A 632 -43.96 17.94 24.94
C GLU A 632 -43.73 19.45 24.90
N PRO A 633 -44.13 20.14 23.82
CA PRO A 633 -44.00 21.60 23.72
C PRO A 633 -44.68 22.36 24.87
N SER A 634 -45.82 21.88 25.38
CA SER A 634 -46.55 22.48 26.51
C SER A 634 -45.72 22.51 27.79
N ALA A 635 -45.02 21.41 28.11
CA ALA A 635 -44.13 21.33 29.27
C ALA A 635 -42.91 22.26 29.17
N LEU A 636 -42.48 22.59 27.94
CA LEU A 636 -41.43 23.59 27.70
C LEU A 636 -41.94 25.00 28.06
N ASP A 637 -43.18 25.31 27.70
CA ASP A 637 -43.78 26.62 27.97
C ASP A 637 -43.98 26.84 29.49
N ASP A 638 -44.42 25.81 30.22
CA ASP A 638 -44.59 25.86 31.68
C ASP A 638 -43.25 26.03 32.44
N LEU A 639 -42.19 25.35 31.97
CA LEU A 639 -40.84 25.48 32.52
C LEU A 639 -40.24 26.87 32.28
N LEU A 640 -40.48 27.43 31.08
CA LEU A 640 -40.03 28.78 30.73
C LEU A 640 -40.76 29.86 31.53
N ALA A 641 -42.03 29.63 31.90
CA ALA A 641 -42.85 30.55 32.70
C ALA A 641 -42.43 30.61 34.18
N THR A 642 -41.81 29.56 34.72
CA THR A 642 -41.49 29.42 36.16
C THR A 642 -40.02 29.68 36.51
N THR A 643 -39.13 29.81 35.52
CA THR A 643 -37.69 30.00 35.74
C THR A 643 -37.29 31.49 35.74
N PRO A 644 -36.79 32.08 36.85
CA PRO A 644 -36.48 33.51 36.93
C PRO A 644 -35.35 33.93 35.97
N ALA A 645 -35.47 35.11 35.35
CA ALA A 645 -34.51 35.65 34.38
C ALA A 645 -33.36 36.40 35.07
N PRO A 646 -32.11 36.24 34.61
CA PRO A 646 -31.61 37.22 33.63
C PRO A 646 -30.70 36.67 32.51
N THR A 647 -30.68 37.45 31.42
CA THR A 647 -29.79 37.45 30.23
C THR A 647 -29.88 36.28 29.22
N ALA A 648 -30.59 36.57 28.13
CA ALA A 648 -30.47 36.05 26.75
C ALA A 648 -30.71 34.55 26.51
N ARG A 649 -31.94 34.07 26.76
CA ARG A 649 -32.42 32.75 26.30
C ARG A 649 -32.66 32.75 24.78
N ARG A 650 -31.98 31.88 24.01
CA ARG A 650 -32.33 31.55 22.61
C ARG A 650 -33.18 30.29 22.56
N ARG A 651 -34.39 30.38 21.99
CA ARG A 651 -35.27 29.24 21.71
C ARG A 651 -34.79 28.56 20.41
N VAL A 652 -34.16 27.38 20.50
CA VAL A 652 -33.73 26.61 19.33
C VAL A 652 -34.59 25.36 19.22
N SER A 653 -35.49 25.33 18.22
CA SER A 653 -36.24 24.11 17.89
C SER A 653 -35.31 23.13 17.18
N LEU A 654 -35.08 21.95 17.78
CA LEU A 654 -34.29 20.87 17.19
C LEU A 654 -34.85 20.42 15.84
N ASP A 655 -36.15 20.60 15.62
CA ASP A 655 -36.82 20.23 14.37
C ASP A 655 -36.36 21.11 13.18
N ARG A 656 -35.86 22.33 13.44
CA ARG A 656 -35.18 23.18 12.44
C ARG A 656 -33.70 22.80 12.23
N VAL A 657 -33.04 22.25 13.25
CA VAL A 657 -31.62 21.88 13.20
C VAL A 657 -31.45 20.48 12.61
N CYS A 658 -32.32 19.53 12.93
CA CYS A 658 -32.34 18.18 12.36
C CYS A 658 -32.88 18.17 10.92
N ARG A 659 -33.89 19.01 10.59
CA ARG A 659 -34.25 19.26 9.19
C ARG A 659 -33.09 19.91 8.45
N ARG A 660 -32.41 20.91 9.02
CA ARG A 660 -31.17 21.44 8.42
C ARG A 660 -30.03 20.43 8.39
N ALA A 661 -29.79 19.54 9.33
CA ALA A 661 -28.69 18.58 9.25
C ALA A 661 -28.93 17.51 8.18
N SER A 662 -30.18 17.10 7.99
CA SER A 662 -30.62 16.19 6.94
C SER A 662 -30.63 16.88 5.58
N GLU A 663 -31.17 18.10 5.52
CA GLU A 663 -31.16 18.98 4.35
C GLU A 663 -29.74 19.42 4.00
N TRP A 664 -28.83 19.62 4.96
CA TRP A 664 -27.41 19.95 4.76
C TRP A 664 -26.62 18.72 4.40
N THR A 665 -26.95 17.50 4.83
CA THR A 665 -26.27 16.32 4.28
C THR A 665 -26.63 16.14 2.80
N VAL A 666 -27.87 16.47 2.42
CA VAL A 666 -28.35 16.46 1.02
C VAL A 666 -27.89 17.70 0.24
N LEU A 667 -27.89 18.90 0.85
CA LEU A 667 -27.44 20.18 0.27
C LEU A 667 -25.92 20.29 0.26
N ILE A 668 -25.17 19.71 1.19
CA ILE A 668 -23.70 19.60 1.11
C ILE A 668 -23.36 18.57 0.04
N ARG A 669 -24.09 17.45 -0.11
CA ARG A 669 -23.85 16.53 -1.23
C ARG A 669 -24.22 17.16 -2.58
N ARG A 670 -25.32 17.91 -2.65
CA ARG A 670 -25.78 18.62 -3.86
C ARG A 670 -24.98 19.89 -4.15
N ALA A 671 -24.58 20.65 -3.14
CA ALA A 671 -23.73 21.85 -3.25
C ALA A 671 -22.27 21.47 -3.44
N ALA A 672 -21.74 20.41 -2.83
CA ALA A 672 -20.41 19.90 -3.18
C ALA A 672 -20.39 19.32 -4.60
N ALA A 673 -21.49 18.73 -5.08
CA ALA A 673 -21.62 18.32 -6.48
C ALA A 673 -21.78 19.52 -7.41
N ALA A 674 -22.58 20.52 -7.04
CA ALA A 674 -22.80 21.74 -7.83
C ALA A 674 -21.55 22.64 -7.84
N ASP A 675 -20.89 22.87 -6.71
CA ASP A 675 -19.62 23.59 -6.56
C ASP A 675 -18.48 22.86 -7.25
N ALA A 676 -18.45 21.52 -7.22
CA ALA A 676 -17.48 20.73 -8.00
C ALA A 676 -17.78 20.80 -9.50
N LEU A 677 -19.06 20.82 -9.91
CA LEU A 677 -19.45 20.95 -11.31
C LEU A 677 -19.18 22.37 -11.82
N GLU A 678 -19.40 23.39 -11.01
CA GLU A 678 -19.14 24.80 -11.31
C GLU A 678 -17.65 25.12 -11.28
N ALA A 679 -16.88 24.54 -10.36
CA ALA A 679 -15.41 24.60 -10.37
C ALA A 679 -14.81 23.85 -11.56
N ARG A 680 -15.36 22.68 -11.93
CA ARG A 680 -14.98 21.95 -13.16
C ARG A 680 -15.38 22.72 -14.41
N ALA A 681 -16.52 23.42 -14.42
CA ALA A 681 -16.93 24.28 -15.52
C ALA A 681 -16.00 25.49 -15.65
N ARG A 682 -15.65 26.18 -14.56
CA ARG A 682 -14.65 27.26 -14.57
C ARG A 682 -13.28 26.79 -15.05
N MET A 683 -12.83 25.61 -14.60
CA MET A 683 -11.57 25.02 -15.04
C MET A 683 -11.62 24.58 -16.51
N ALA A 684 -12.74 24.02 -16.95
CA ALA A 684 -12.96 23.66 -18.35
C ALA A 684 -13.08 24.89 -19.25
N GLU A 685 -13.66 26.00 -18.78
CA GLU A 685 -13.69 27.28 -19.50
C GLU A 685 -12.29 27.89 -19.63
N THR A 686 -11.48 27.81 -18.57
CA THR A 686 -10.06 28.21 -18.59
C THR A 686 -9.29 27.34 -19.61
N LEU A 687 -9.50 26.03 -19.60
CA LEU A 687 -8.89 25.10 -20.55
C LEU A 687 -9.41 25.29 -21.99
N ALA A 688 -10.69 25.59 -22.20
CA ALA A 688 -11.26 25.79 -23.53
C ALA A 688 -10.88 27.12 -24.16
N ALA A 689 -10.53 28.14 -23.36
CA ALA A 689 -9.92 29.37 -23.82
C ALA A 689 -8.49 29.11 -24.36
N GLU A 690 -7.77 28.14 -23.78
CA GLU A 690 -6.39 27.80 -24.17
C GLU A 690 -6.29 26.67 -25.21
N LEU A 691 -7.30 25.81 -25.33
CA LEU A 691 -7.26 24.59 -26.15
C LEU A 691 -8.60 24.37 -26.90
N PRO A 692 -8.64 24.57 -28.23
CA PRO A 692 -9.85 24.42 -29.05
C PRO A 692 -10.56 23.05 -28.97
N ARG A 693 -9.83 22.00 -28.57
CA ARG A 693 -10.33 20.61 -28.51
C ARG A 693 -11.30 20.31 -27.36
N HIS A 694 -11.38 21.14 -26.31
CA HIS A 694 -12.25 20.87 -25.14
C HIS A 694 -13.63 21.56 -25.22
N ARG A 695 -13.96 22.22 -26.34
CA ARG A 695 -15.24 22.94 -26.52
C ARG A 695 -16.47 22.07 -26.27
N ALA A 696 -16.43 20.81 -26.70
CA ALA A 696 -17.55 19.88 -26.55
C ALA A 696 -17.80 19.52 -25.07
N ALA A 697 -16.74 19.33 -24.27
CA ALA A 697 -16.87 19.06 -22.84
C ALA A 697 -17.44 20.26 -22.07
N VAL A 698 -17.01 21.48 -22.42
CA VAL A 698 -17.55 22.72 -21.84
C VAL A 698 -19.02 22.89 -22.15
N ALA A 699 -19.43 22.66 -23.40
CA ALA A 699 -20.82 22.75 -23.80
C ALA A 699 -21.72 21.78 -23.02
N VAL A 700 -21.26 20.55 -22.77
CA VAL A 700 -21.97 19.60 -21.91
C VAL A 700 -22.08 20.08 -20.46
N LEU A 701 -20.98 20.57 -19.87
CA LEU A 701 -21.00 21.09 -18.50
C LEU A 701 -21.94 22.30 -18.36
N ARG A 702 -21.93 23.21 -19.33
CA ARG A 702 -22.86 24.36 -19.39
C ARG A 702 -24.30 23.90 -19.51
N ALA A 703 -24.57 22.91 -20.36
CA ALA A 703 -25.91 22.36 -20.49
C ALA A 703 -26.40 21.72 -19.18
N ALA A 704 -25.56 20.94 -18.51
CA ALA A 704 -25.88 20.33 -17.22
C ALA A 704 -26.13 21.38 -16.12
N LEU A 705 -25.28 22.41 -16.02
CA LEU A 705 -25.44 23.51 -15.06
C LEU A 705 -26.70 24.34 -15.32
N ALA A 706 -27.08 24.49 -16.59
CA ALA A 706 -28.32 25.16 -16.98
C ALA A 706 -29.57 24.26 -16.82
N GLY A 707 -29.41 23.02 -16.34
CA GLY A 707 -30.50 22.06 -16.20
C GLY A 707 -31.10 21.60 -17.53
N ARG A 708 -30.34 21.70 -18.64
CA ARG A 708 -30.78 21.21 -19.96
C ARG A 708 -30.70 19.69 -20.00
N ASP A 709 -31.69 19.06 -20.64
CA ASP A 709 -31.66 17.64 -20.93
C ASP A 709 -30.45 17.31 -21.82
N ILE A 710 -29.68 16.28 -21.45
CA ILE A 710 -28.54 15.80 -22.23
C ILE A 710 -28.91 14.45 -22.85
N TRP A 711 -28.83 14.36 -24.17
CA TRP A 711 -29.04 13.13 -24.92
C TRP A 711 -27.75 12.64 -25.55
N ILE A 712 -27.57 11.34 -25.67
CA ILE A 712 -26.44 10.74 -26.39
C ILE A 712 -26.97 10.12 -27.68
N TRP A 713 -26.45 10.54 -28.84
CA TRP A 713 -26.74 9.89 -30.12
C TRP A 713 -25.61 8.92 -30.48
N GLY A 714 -25.90 7.62 -30.42
CA GLY A 714 -25.01 6.51 -30.77
C GLY A 714 -24.80 5.57 -29.59
N ALA A 715 -25.39 4.37 -29.63
CA ALA A 715 -25.24 3.33 -28.63
C ALA A 715 -24.07 2.37 -28.92
N GLY A 716 -22.99 2.91 -29.50
CA GLY A 716 -21.75 2.18 -29.80
C GLY A 716 -20.70 2.28 -28.68
N ALA A 717 -19.45 1.97 -29.00
CA ALA A 717 -18.32 2.12 -28.06
C ALA A 717 -18.11 3.58 -27.63
N ALA A 718 -18.24 4.54 -28.57
CA ALA A 718 -18.16 5.96 -28.28
C ALA A 718 -19.29 6.41 -27.33
N GLY A 719 -20.53 5.95 -27.56
CA GLY A 719 -21.65 6.20 -26.64
C GLY A 719 -21.40 5.69 -25.22
N ARG A 720 -20.83 4.48 -25.07
CA ARG A 720 -20.50 3.92 -23.74
C ARG A 720 -19.45 4.77 -23.04
N THR A 721 -18.48 5.27 -23.80
CA THR A 721 -17.44 6.16 -23.29
C THR A 721 -18.05 7.49 -22.83
N THR A 722 -18.91 8.10 -23.64
CA THR A 722 -19.64 9.33 -23.30
C THR A 722 -20.51 9.14 -22.06
N LEU A 723 -21.26 8.03 -21.98
CA LEU A 723 -22.09 7.71 -20.82
C LEU A 723 -21.27 7.56 -19.54
N SER A 724 -20.13 6.84 -19.61
CA SER A 724 -19.22 6.68 -18.48
C SER A 724 -18.62 8.02 -18.03
N TRP A 725 -18.28 8.89 -18.99
CA TRP A 725 -17.76 10.22 -18.70
C TRP A 725 -18.82 11.11 -18.02
N LEU A 726 -20.06 11.15 -18.52
CA LEU A 726 -21.17 11.86 -17.88
C LEU A 726 -21.43 11.35 -16.46
N ALA A 727 -21.46 10.02 -16.26
CA ALA A 727 -21.64 9.41 -14.95
C ALA A 727 -20.53 9.81 -13.96
N SER A 728 -19.27 9.93 -14.42
CA SER A 728 -18.15 10.38 -13.58
C SER A 728 -18.29 11.83 -13.10
N LEU A 729 -19.09 12.63 -13.81
CA LEU A 729 -19.44 14.00 -13.45
C LEU A 729 -20.71 14.09 -12.61
N GLY A 730 -21.38 12.97 -12.33
CA GLY A 730 -22.70 12.94 -11.69
C GLY A 730 -23.81 13.47 -12.61
N ILE A 731 -23.60 13.47 -13.93
CA ILE A 731 -24.58 13.89 -14.92
C ILE A 731 -25.28 12.64 -15.46
N GLU A 732 -26.59 12.56 -15.28
CA GLU A 732 -27.41 11.50 -15.87
C GLU A 732 -27.99 12.00 -17.20
N PRO A 733 -27.68 11.36 -18.34
CA PRO A 733 -28.33 11.71 -19.60
C PRO A 733 -29.81 11.33 -19.54
N ARG A 734 -30.64 12.14 -20.21
CA ARG A 734 -32.08 11.92 -20.34
C ARG A 734 -32.40 10.61 -21.06
N GLY A 735 -31.59 10.26 -22.06
CA GLY A 735 -31.71 9.02 -22.81
C GLY A 735 -30.60 8.86 -23.85
N VAL A 736 -30.59 7.70 -24.49
CA VAL A 736 -29.66 7.36 -25.57
C VAL A 736 -30.47 7.07 -26.82
N VAL A 737 -29.98 7.54 -27.96
CA VAL A 737 -30.67 7.45 -29.24
C VAL A 737 -29.78 6.72 -30.23
N ASP A 738 -30.34 5.83 -31.04
CA ASP A 738 -29.57 5.13 -32.09
C ASP A 738 -30.46 4.94 -33.33
N SER A 739 -29.89 5.06 -34.52
CA SER A 739 -30.66 4.90 -35.77
C SER A 739 -30.95 3.43 -36.08
N ASP A 740 -30.29 2.47 -35.41
CA ASP A 740 -30.51 1.03 -35.58
C ASP A 740 -31.78 0.54 -34.83
N PRO A 741 -32.85 0.16 -35.53
CA PRO A 741 -34.10 -0.29 -34.91
C PRO A 741 -33.93 -1.54 -34.03
N LEU A 742 -32.91 -2.37 -34.28
CA LEU A 742 -32.66 -3.57 -33.49
C LEU A 742 -32.20 -3.26 -32.06
N LYS A 743 -31.69 -2.04 -31.82
CA LYS A 743 -31.23 -1.60 -30.50
C LYS A 743 -32.33 -0.93 -29.69
N HIS A 744 -33.41 -0.45 -30.31
CA HIS A 744 -34.49 0.26 -29.63
C HIS A 744 -35.11 -0.59 -28.52
N GLY A 745 -35.43 0.03 -27.39
CA GLY A 745 -35.96 -0.63 -26.20
C GLY A 745 -34.95 -1.44 -25.39
N ARG A 746 -33.70 -1.61 -25.87
CA ARG A 746 -32.63 -2.23 -25.08
C ARG A 746 -32.06 -1.24 -24.06
N ARG A 747 -31.43 -1.77 -23.01
CA ARG A 747 -30.71 -0.98 -22.00
C ARG A 747 -29.31 -0.60 -22.46
N PHE A 748 -28.90 0.62 -22.14
CA PHE A 748 -27.56 1.14 -22.34
C PHE A 748 -27.08 1.81 -21.06
N GLY A 749 -26.52 0.99 -20.15
CA GLY A 749 -26.33 1.39 -18.75
C GLY A 749 -27.69 1.60 -18.07
N PRO A 750 -27.91 2.70 -17.33
CA PRO A 750 -29.20 3.01 -16.72
C PRO A 750 -30.26 3.50 -17.74
N ALA A 751 -29.86 3.95 -18.93
CA ALA A 751 -30.76 4.52 -19.93
C ALA A 751 -31.38 3.48 -20.88
N SER A 752 -32.52 3.79 -21.49
CA SER A 752 -33.06 3.10 -22.67
C SER A 752 -32.41 3.64 -23.95
N ILE A 753 -32.36 2.79 -24.98
CA ILE A 753 -32.07 3.22 -26.35
C ILE A 753 -33.39 3.49 -27.06
N ASP A 754 -33.57 4.70 -27.55
CA ASP A 754 -34.79 5.19 -28.17
C ASP A 754 -34.55 5.55 -29.66
N PRO A 755 -35.62 5.57 -30.50
CA PRO A 755 -35.50 6.02 -31.89
C PRO A 755 -35.21 7.53 -31.98
N PRO A 756 -34.56 8.01 -33.05
CA PRO A 756 -34.26 9.44 -33.27
C PRO A 756 -35.44 10.40 -33.10
N ASP A 757 -36.66 9.96 -33.42
CA ASP A 757 -37.87 10.76 -33.33
C ASP A 757 -38.14 11.33 -31.92
N VAL A 758 -37.65 10.69 -30.85
CA VAL A 758 -37.81 11.19 -29.48
C VAL A 758 -37.11 12.54 -29.28
N LEU A 759 -36.07 12.83 -30.06
CA LEU A 759 -35.35 14.11 -29.98
C LEU A 759 -36.21 15.26 -30.51
N HIS A 760 -37.09 15.03 -31.49
CA HIS A 760 -38.03 16.06 -31.94
C HIS A 760 -39.03 16.43 -30.85
N ALA A 761 -39.55 15.42 -30.12
CA ALA A 761 -40.43 15.66 -28.98
C ALA A 761 -39.68 16.33 -27.80
N ALA A 762 -38.44 15.93 -27.54
CA ALA A 762 -37.61 16.57 -26.50
C ALA A 762 -37.28 18.03 -26.82
N ARG A 763 -37.18 18.37 -28.10
CA ARG A 763 -36.93 19.75 -28.55
C ARG A 763 -38.16 20.64 -28.46
N THR A 764 -39.37 20.10 -28.57
CA THR A 764 -40.59 20.91 -28.37
C THR A 764 -40.84 21.19 -26.90
N SER A 765 -40.36 20.32 -25.99
CA SER A 765 -40.48 20.50 -24.54
C SER A 765 -39.32 21.30 -23.90
N GLY A 766 -38.22 21.54 -24.61
CA GLY A 766 -37.08 22.29 -24.09
C GLY A 766 -35.95 22.48 -25.09
N ARG A 767 -34.77 22.90 -24.60
CA ARG A 767 -33.54 22.99 -25.41
C ARG A 767 -32.54 21.91 -24.99
N PRO A 768 -32.73 20.63 -25.39
CA PRO A 768 -31.77 19.59 -25.07
C PRO A 768 -30.41 19.86 -25.72
N LEU A 769 -29.34 19.29 -25.15
CA LEU A 769 -28.04 19.17 -25.80
C LEU A 769 -27.89 17.74 -26.30
N VAL A 770 -27.49 17.56 -27.57
CA VAL A 770 -27.24 16.24 -28.16
C VAL A 770 -25.74 16.01 -28.29
N VAL A 771 -25.24 14.96 -27.62
CA VAL A 771 -23.87 14.48 -27.75
C VAL A 771 -23.82 13.38 -28.80
N VAL A 772 -23.32 13.69 -29.99
CA VAL A 772 -23.15 12.75 -31.10
C VAL A 772 -21.90 11.90 -30.87
N ALA A 773 -22.11 10.68 -30.39
CA ALA A 773 -21.09 9.71 -30.02
C ALA A 773 -21.10 8.51 -30.98
N SER A 774 -20.84 8.79 -32.25
CA SER A 774 -20.92 7.83 -33.35
C SER A 774 -19.78 8.01 -34.34
N ILE A 775 -19.39 6.92 -35.02
CA ILE A 775 -18.47 6.97 -36.17
C ILE A 775 -19.08 7.71 -37.37
N HIS A 776 -20.40 7.92 -37.37
CA HIS A 776 -21.15 8.67 -38.39
C HIS A 776 -21.49 10.09 -37.91
N ALA A 777 -20.62 10.70 -37.10
CA ALA A 777 -20.90 11.99 -36.45
C ALA A 777 -21.31 13.09 -37.44
N ASP A 778 -20.58 13.25 -38.55
CA ASP A 778 -20.87 14.29 -39.55
C ASP A 778 -22.25 14.13 -40.21
N ALA A 779 -22.63 12.89 -40.51
CA ALA A 779 -23.94 12.58 -41.10
C ALA A 779 -25.08 12.87 -40.11
N ILE A 780 -24.90 12.48 -38.85
CA ILE A 780 -25.88 12.72 -37.78
C ILE A 780 -26.01 14.21 -37.47
N THR A 781 -24.89 14.95 -37.41
CA THR A 781 -24.92 16.41 -37.23
C THR A 781 -25.61 17.09 -38.41
N GLY A 782 -25.36 16.66 -39.65
CA GLY A 782 -26.06 17.16 -40.84
C GLY A 782 -27.56 16.86 -40.83
N GLU A 783 -27.95 15.68 -40.34
CA GLU A 783 -29.36 15.30 -40.15
C GLU A 783 -30.02 16.17 -39.08
N LEU A 784 -29.40 16.37 -37.92
CA LEU A 784 -29.90 17.27 -36.88
C LEU A 784 -30.04 18.70 -37.42
N ALA A 785 -29.05 19.21 -38.15
CA ALA A 785 -29.10 20.54 -38.75
C ALA A 785 -30.23 20.70 -39.78
N SER A 786 -30.49 19.68 -40.61
CA SER A 786 -31.59 19.73 -41.59
C SER A 786 -32.99 19.74 -40.94
N HIS A 787 -33.08 19.17 -39.73
CA HIS A 787 -34.27 19.29 -38.87
C HIS A 787 -34.26 20.57 -38.03
N GLY A 788 -33.36 21.51 -38.30
CA GLY A 788 -33.30 22.84 -37.73
C GLY A 788 -32.64 22.94 -36.34
N TRP A 789 -31.86 21.94 -35.92
CA TRP A 789 -31.15 22.01 -34.64
C TRP A 789 -30.03 23.07 -34.70
N PRO A 790 -29.93 23.97 -33.70
CA PRO A 790 -28.83 24.93 -33.63
C PRO A 790 -27.48 24.23 -33.40
N ASP A 791 -26.41 24.75 -33.99
CA ASP A 791 -25.05 24.21 -33.81
C ASP A 791 -24.64 24.16 -32.32
N ASP A 792 -25.05 25.15 -31.53
CA ASP A 792 -24.77 25.22 -30.09
C ASP A 792 -25.51 24.16 -29.25
N ASP A 793 -26.47 23.45 -29.85
CA ASP A 793 -27.24 22.38 -29.22
C ASP A 793 -26.72 20.98 -29.63
N ILE A 794 -25.65 20.92 -30.43
CA ILE A 794 -25.02 19.67 -30.91
C ILE A 794 -23.53 19.68 -30.57
N VAL A 795 -23.03 18.58 -29.99
CA VAL A 795 -21.59 18.38 -29.77
C VAL A 795 -21.17 16.99 -30.21
N THR A 796 -19.98 16.86 -30.78
CA THR A 796 -19.43 15.57 -31.22
C THR A 796 -18.42 15.01 -30.20
N ALA A 797 -18.47 13.70 -29.96
CA ALA A 797 -17.47 12.97 -29.18
C ALA A 797 -16.28 12.58 -30.09
N PRO A 798 -15.07 12.28 -29.55
CA PRO A 798 -14.78 11.94 -28.16
C PRO A 798 -14.65 13.12 -27.19
N LEU A 799 -15.24 12.97 -26.00
CA LEU A 799 -15.15 13.95 -24.89
C LEU A 799 -14.04 13.65 -23.88
N HIS A 800 -13.14 12.70 -24.18
CA HIS A 800 -12.23 12.08 -23.21
C HIS A 800 -10.79 12.62 -23.20
N THR A 801 -10.47 13.67 -23.96
CA THR A 801 -9.17 14.35 -23.85
C THR A 801 -9.19 15.46 -22.83
#